data_AF-A0A1C5PK80-F1
#
_entry.id   AF-A0A1C5PK80-F1
#
_cell.length_a   1.000
_cell.length_b   1.000
_cell.length_c   1.000
_cell.angle_alpha   90.00
_cell.angle_beta   90.00
_cell.angle_gamma   90.00
#
_symmetry.space_group_name_H-M   'P 1'
#
loop_
_entity.id
_entity.type
_entity.pdbx_description
1 polymer ?
#
loop_
_entity_poly.entity_id
_entity_poly.type
_entity_poly.pdbx_seq_one_letter_code
_entity_poly.pdbx_strand_id
1 'polypeptide(L)'
;MDQLLIVANGDIGIIEEGLGIETDKWAGQELVRIDIDKSIVNDFYESGNLKLPTGSESGANSNWIPGGETSGGIAEAILSDCPTSNIDRVGTTTAVNGVPTEQLNNLYNSLGGDSNALKTVTDAVDDIPRTNIDENALLKNITTGKTNVIDAIDDVSTLPGRSNGTHLGVRVGAVLGVLGTVGDVADVVTTASTAYQQYKNGDIEGATDTLGSWGMSTLGGMAGGAGAGALAGIGMGTLVAAGLVSGPIGWAAIAAAGLAGGILGGFLGESIWDWLLDPLNDEYTNAGNAQPPRDPLAIDLGALGIELTTLENGVNFDLDKNGFAEKTAWIGLEDGFLCLDRNGNSKIDDGGELFGDQVELSNGAISVSGFEALADFDEDGDGVIDHNDAVWNDLRVWIDANHNGISDSGELKTLNELGVVNISLDVTKEENVDTATGTMEAEFAMVTFADGTERKISEFWFPVNTSDTTQTGGDGEIVETKGNVPDITLAIEADKTGTLAVLYKKYCLSEDFVEKRFLSKQILYFITDSTDISPNSRGGNIDARDLHVIETFMGREFVGVGGTNPNSNAANILKKLYISLENIFFSDLNVESQDSFYINMIFVSEDEQGNKIVDFTFLNAILEMEIATGENVEGNLYSIGSYLSLFDEAYDTNAFSEFSTYYKAVSPQYADILELSKSGTTYLATNDNDTYRGTGNNDFIFGLDGNDILNGASGIDIIHGNNGNDQISGGVGNDMLYGDSGNDTLDGGTGNDTLKGGYGDDTYIFAKGYGNDTIIDSDGLNTLRFKGIKPSDILVNGTDEYDATITIKGTNDTLVIKDFRKSEEYRNYDLEID
;
A
#
# COMPACT_ATOMS: atom_id res chain seq x y z
N MET A 1 65.19 23.95 5.92
CA MET A 1 64.60 22.61 6.11
C MET A 1 64.90 21.85 4.85
N ASP A 2 66.07 21.22 4.76
CA ASP A 2 66.66 20.95 3.43
C ASP A 2 67.05 19.47 3.26
N GLN A 3 66.55 18.57 4.11
CA GLN A 3 66.77 17.13 3.97
C GLN A 3 65.55 16.30 4.37
N LEU A 4 65.34 15.26 3.59
CA LEU A 4 64.22 14.37 3.65
C LEU A 4 64.66 12.95 4.00
N LEU A 5 64.11 12.41 5.08
CA LEU A 5 64.38 11.05 5.52
C LEU A 5 63.24 10.12 5.07
N ILE A 6 63.59 8.95 4.53
CA ILE A 6 62.64 7.91 4.15
C ILE A 6 62.99 6.61 4.87
N VAL A 7 62.01 6.01 5.54
CA VAL A 7 62.18 4.75 6.29
C VAL A 7 61.25 3.68 5.74
N ALA A 8 61.78 2.49 5.46
CA ALA A 8 61.05 1.32 4.99
C ALA A 8 61.61 0.04 5.62
N ASN A 9 60.81 -0.72 6.39
CA ASN A 9 61.20 -2.01 6.98
C ASN A 9 62.62 -2.08 7.60
N GLY A 10 63.04 -1.02 8.30
CA GLY A 10 64.34 -0.91 8.97
C GLY A 10 65.44 -0.22 8.14
N ASP A 11 65.22 0.08 6.87
CA ASP A 11 66.17 0.82 6.03
C ASP A 11 65.93 2.33 6.14
N ILE A 12 67.02 3.13 6.11
CA ILE A 12 66.95 4.59 6.21
C ILE A 12 67.65 5.25 5.02
N GLY A 13 66.96 6.16 4.33
CA GLY A 13 67.49 6.93 3.20
C GLY A 13 67.35 8.45 3.39
N ILE A 14 68.40 9.23 3.07
CA ILE A 14 68.35 10.71 3.09
C ILE A 14 68.34 11.24 1.65
N ILE A 15 67.42 12.16 1.36
CA ILE A 15 67.18 12.77 0.05
C ILE A 15 67.10 14.30 0.22
N GLU A 16 67.65 15.07 -0.72
CA GLU A 16 67.49 16.53 -0.70
C GLU A 16 66.18 16.96 -1.37
N GLU A 17 65.57 18.02 -0.85
CA GLU A 17 64.24 18.47 -1.28
C GLU A 17 64.21 18.81 -2.78
N GLY A 18 63.21 18.28 -3.51
CA GLY A 18 63.04 18.47 -4.95
C GLY A 18 63.58 17.33 -5.84
N LEU A 19 64.19 16.30 -5.24
CA LEU A 19 64.59 15.08 -5.96
C LEU A 19 63.52 13.99 -5.73
N GLY A 20 62.98 13.45 -6.83
CA GLY A 20 61.89 12.49 -6.80
C GLY A 20 62.29 11.15 -6.17
N ILE A 21 61.32 10.47 -5.56
CA ILE A 21 61.45 9.11 -5.02
C ILE A 21 61.23 8.13 -6.19
N GLU A 22 62.19 7.25 -6.46
CA GLU A 22 62.01 6.19 -7.47
C GLU A 22 61.04 5.13 -6.94
N THR A 23 59.75 5.32 -7.22
CA THR A 23 58.63 4.52 -6.68
C THR A 23 58.67 3.04 -7.09
N ASP A 24 59.22 2.75 -8.26
CA ASP A 24 59.21 1.39 -8.84
C ASP A 24 60.08 0.42 -8.05
N LYS A 25 61.06 0.93 -7.30
CA LYS A 25 61.95 0.12 -6.45
C LYS A 25 61.29 -0.30 -5.12
N TRP A 26 60.16 0.31 -4.78
CA TRP A 26 59.52 0.22 -3.45
C TRP A 26 58.03 -0.12 -3.53
N ALA A 27 57.56 -0.58 -4.69
CA ALA A 27 56.17 -1.01 -4.87
C ALA A 27 55.83 -2.14 -3.89
N GLY A 28 54.88 -1.87 -2.98
CA GLY A 28 54.41 -2.82 -1.96
C GLY A 28 55.07 -2.69 -0.58
N GLN A 29 55.81 -1.62 -0.28
CA GLN A 29 56.33 -1.34 1.07
C GLN A 29 55.75 -0.05 1.66
N GLU A 30 55.65 0.01 3.00
CA GLU A 30 55.20 1.20 3.74
C GLU A 30 56.38 2.17 3.89
N LEU A 31 56.23 3.39 3.35
CA LEU A 31 57.28 4.41 3.31
C LEU A 31 56.91 5.58 4.22
N VAL A 32 57.79 5.93 5.14
CA VAL A 32 57.61 7.10 6.02
C VAL A 32 58.55 8.22 5.59
N ARG A 33 57.99 9.37 5.23
CA ARG A 33 58.72 10.60 4.90
C ARG A 33 58.88 11.47 6.16
N ILE A 34 60.02 12.14 6.34
CA ILE A 34 60.24 13.08 7.46
C ILE A 34 61.11 14.24 6.95
N ASP A 35 60.58 15.47 7.00
CA ASP A 35 61.31 16.68 6.65
C ASP A 35 62.07 17.19 7.88
N ILE A 36 63.40 16.98 7.88
CA ILE A 36 64.25 17.30 9.03
C ILE A 36 65.19 18.47 8.73
N ASP A 37 65.46 19.27 9.75
CA ASP A 37 66.46 20.33 9.61
C ASP A 37 67.85 19.70 9.43
N LYS A 38 68.59 20.20 8.45
CA LYS A 38 69.94 19.74 8.10
C LYS A 38 70.91 19.84 9.29
N SER A 39 70.65 20.72 10.25
CA SER A 39 71.42 20.82 11.50
C SER A 39 71.28 19.59 12.40
N ILE A 40 70.09 19.01 12.53
CA ILE A 40 69.82 17.82 13.36
C ILE A 40 70.49 16.59 12.75
N VAL A 41 70.46 16.47 11.42
CA VAL A 41 71.16 15.40 10.69
C VAL A 41 72.66 15.45 10.96
N ASN A 42 73.23 16.65 10.93
CA ASN A 42 74.66 16.86 11.16
C ASN A 42 75.06 16.56 12.62
N ASP A 43 74.23 16.89 13.61
CA ASP A 43 74.49 16.57 15.03
C ASP A 43 74.51 15.03 15.29
N PHE A 44 73.66 14.25 14.62
CA PHE A 44 73.69 12.78 14.68
C PHE A 44 74.90 12.18 13.94
N TYR A 45 75.37 12.88 12.92
CA TYR A 45 76.57 12.54 12.18
C TYR A 45 77.85 12.78 13.00
N GLU A 46 77.93 13.90 13.72
CA GLU A 46 79.08 14.28 14.54
C GLU A 46 79.14 13.52 15.88
N SER A 47 77.99 13.07 16.41
CA SER A 47 77.92 12.20 17.61
C SER A 47 78.30 10.74 17.35
N GLY A 48 78.56 10.37 16.09
CA GLY A 48 79.05 9.04 15.68
C GLY A 48 77.96 7.97 15.58
N ASN A 49 76.69 8.36 15.67
CA ASN A 49 75.54 7.47 15.63
C ASN A 49 75.00 7.23 14.22
N LEU A 50 75.48 7.95 13.19
CA LEU A 50 75.20 7.72 11.78
C LEU A 50 76.50 7.47 10.98
N LYS A 51 76.54 6.44 10.12
CA LYS A 51 77.65 6.22 9.16
C LYS A 51 77.10 5.94 7.77
N LEU A 52 77.35 6.84 6.80
CA LEU A 52 77.03 6.58 5.39
C LEU A 52 78.00 5.56 4.77
N PRO A 53 77.55 4.75 3.81
CA PRO A 53 78.43 3.94 2.98
C PRO A 53 79.25 4.85 2.05
N THR A 54 80.57 4.73 2.09
CA THR A 54 81.43 5.36 1.10
C THR A 54 81.40 4.54 -0.20
N GLY A 55 80.57 4.92 -1.17
CA GLY A 55 80.56 4.24 -2.46
C GLY A 55 79.46 4.71 -3.40
N SER A 56 79.74 5.77 -4.15
CA SER A 56 78.92 6.32 -5.23
C SER A 56 78.92 5.43 -6.47
N GLU A 57 77.75 4.97 -6.92
CA GLU A 57 77.47 4.91 -8.36
C GLU A 57 76.34 5.90 -8.66
N SER A 58 76.75 6.97 -9.32
CA SER A 58 75.98 8.17 -9.62
C SER A 58 74.89 7.89 -10.66
N GLY A 59 73.64 7.93 -10.22
CA GLY A 59 72.47 7.87 -11.09
C GLY A 59 71.15 7.97 -10.32
N ALA A 60 71.10 7.53 -9.06
CA ALA A 60 69.93 7.63 -8.20
C ALA A 60 70.17 8.61 -7.04
N ASN A 61 69.28 9.59 -6.87
CA ASN A 61 69.37 10.63 -5.84
C ASN A 61 68.89 10.14 -4.47
N SER A 62 69.57 9.19 -3.85
CA SER A 62 69.28 8.82 -2.45
C SER A 62 70.45 8.08 -1.78
N ASN A 63 70.88 8.58 -0.61
CA ASN A 63 71.92 7.97 0.24
C ASN A 63 71.24 6.97 1.20
N TRP A 64 71.53 5.66 1.10
CA TRP A 64 70.83 4.61 1.86
C TRP A 64 71.72 3.80 2.82
N ILE A 65 71.16 3.42 3.97
CA ILE A 65 71.73 2.45 4.91
C ILE A 65 70.81 1.20 4.94
N PRO A 66 71.28 0.03 4.48
CA PRO A 66 70.50 -1.20 4.51
C PRO A 66 70.47 -1.84 5.91
N GLY A 67 69.33 -2.45 6.24
CA GLY A 67 68.89 -2.82 7.58
C GLY A 67 69.49 -4.12 8.08
N GLY A 68 70.14 -4.01 9.24
CA GLY A 68 70.33 -5.10 10.21
C GLY A 68 69.75 -4.66 11.55
N GLU A 69 69.72 -5.54 12.57
CA GLU A 69 69.06 -5.30 13.88
C GLU A 69 69.43 -3.99 14.59
N THR A 70 70.52 -3.32 14.23
CA THR A 70 70.92 -2.00 14.74
C THR A 70 70.21 -0.79 14.10
N SER A 71 69.49 -0.97 12.99
CA SER A 71 68.85 0.11 12.23
C SER A 71 67.49 0.55 12.80
N GLY A 72 66.74 -0.39 13.40
CA GLY A 72 65.48 -0.09 14.08
C GLY A 72 65.64 0.85 15.29
N GLY A 73 66.71 0.67 16.07
CA GLY A 73 66.96 1.52 17.25
C GLY A 73 67.42 2.95 16.92
N ILE A 74 68.03 3.17 15.75
CA ILE A 74 68.46 4.51 15.30
C ILE A 74 67.26 5.30 14.75
N ALA A 75 66.34 4.62 14.04
CA ALA A 75 65.10 5.24 13.57
C ALA A 75 64.22 5.72 14.74
N GLU A 76 64.11 4.92 15.81
CA GLU A 76 63.36 5.30 17.02
C GLU A 76 63.98 6.50 17.76
N ALA A 77 65.31 6.58 17.83
CA ALA A 77 66.00 7.69 18.49
C ALA A 77 65.88 9.02 17.72
N ILE A 78 65.90 8.97 16.38
CA ILE A 78 65.69 10.17 15.54
C ILE A 78 64.24 10.66 15.63
N LEU A 79 63.28 9.73 15.73
CA LEU A 79 61.86 10.05 15.88
C LEU A 79 61.52 10.65 17.25
N SER A 80 62.27 10.34 18.31
CA SER A 80 62.01 10.88 19.65
C SER A 80 62.48 12.33 19.85
N ASP A 81 63.54 12.74 19.16
CA ASP A 81 64.17 14.06 19.32
C ASP A 81 63.69 15.09 18.27
N CYS A 82 62.91 14.68 17.28
CA CYS A 82 62.35 15.58 16.28
C CYS A 82 61.03 16.21 16.80
N PRO A 83 60.85 17.54 16.74
CA PRO A 83 59.58 18.17 17.10
C PRO A 83 58.45 17.58 16.25
N THR A 84 57.37 17.15 16.89
CA THR A 84 56.24 16.43 16.27
C THR A 84 55.56 17.21 15.14
N SER A 85 55.85 18.51 14.99
CA SER A 85 55.34 19.34 13.89
C SER A 85 56.01 19.09 12.53
N ASN A 86 57.12 18.36 12.46
CA ASN A 86 57.90 18.17 11.24
C ASN A 86 58.04 16.70 10.81
N ILE A 87 57.31 15.79 11.46
CA ILE A 87 57.24 14.38 11.05
C ILE A 87 56.01 14.21 10.16
N ASP A 88 56.22 14.23 8.85
CA ASP A 88 55.16 14.03 7.87
C ASP A 88 55.15 12.58 7.41
N ARG A 89 54.68 11.67 8.29
CA ARG A 89 54.36 10.31 7.83
C ARG A 89 53.34 10.46 6.72
N VAL A 90 53.74 10.18 5.48
CA VAL A 90 52.82 9.96 4.37
C VAL A 90 51.99 8.76 4.77
N GLY A 91 50.82 9.05 5.34
CA GLY A 91 50.01 8.10 6.07
C GLY A 91 49.74 8.52 7.51
N THR A 92 48.92 9.58 7.66
CA THR A 92 48.01 9.91 8.77
C THR A 92 48.50 10.75 9.96
N THR A 93 47.87 11.93 10.16
CA THR A 93 47.85 12.69 11.42
C THR A 93 46.44 12.69 12.04
N THR A 94 46.40 12.25 13.30
CA THR A 94 45.59 12.73 14.45
C THR A 94 44.18 13.26 14.22
N ALA A 95 43.20 12.46 14.64
CA ALA A 95 41.82 12.81 14.98
C ALA A 95 41.15 13.85 14.07
N VAL A 96 40.33 13.38 13.13
CA VAL A 96 39.32 14.25 12.54
C VAL A 96 38.25 14.47 13.60
N ASN A 97 38.09 15.72 14.04
CA ASN A 97 37.05 16.15 14.99
C ASN A 97 36.96 15.38 16.33
N GLY A 98 38.11 15.01 16.90
CA GLY A 98 38.17 14.47 18.27
C GLY A 98 37.94 12.95 18.40
N VAL A 99 37.83 12.22 17.29
CA VAL A 99 37.74 10.75 17.31
C VAL A 99 39.15 10.12 17.26
N PRO A 100 39.51 9.20 18.19
CA PRO A 100 40.80 8.51 18.17
C PRO A 100 41.01 7.65 16.92
N THR A 101 42.22 7.64 16.36
CA THR A 101 42.59 6.95 15.11
C THR A 101 42.27 5.45 15.09
N GLU A 102 42.27 4.80 16.25
CA GLU A 102 41.91 3.38 16.40
C GLU A 102 40.42 3.12 16.12
N GLN A 103 39.54 4.10 16.41
CA GLN A 103 38.11 4.02 16.10
C GLN A 103 37.82 4.31 14.62
N LEU A 104 38.57 5.23 13.99
CA LEU A 104 38.49 5.48 12.56
C LEU A 104 38.96 4.27 11.74
N ASN A 105 40.00 3.58 12.20
CA ASN A 105 40.49 2.35 11.58
C ASN A 105 39.51 1.18 11.75
N ASN A 106 38.82 1.08 12.89
CA ASN A 106 37.76 0.08 13.05
C ASN A 106 36.56 0.37 12.14
N LEU A 107 36.20 1.65 11.96
CA LEU A 107 35.16 2.08 11.01
C LEU A 107 35.57 1.80 9.56
N TYR A 108 36.80 2.17 9.17
CA TYR A 108 37.38 1.88 7.85
C TYR A 108 37.43 0.38 7.53
N ASN A 109 37.84 -0.44 8.51
CA ASN A 109 37.85 -1.90 8.36
C ASN A 109 36.44 -2.51 8.33
N SER A 110 35.47 -1.92 9.05
CA SER A 110 34.06 -2.34 8.98
C SER A 110 33.38 -1.97 7.65
N LEU A 111 33.93 -0.97 6.95
CA LEU A 111 33.56 -0.57 5.59
C LEU A 111 34.38 -1.30 4.52
N GLY A 112 35.09 -2.38 4.88
CA GLY A 112 35.86 -3.21 3.94
C GLY A 112 37.13 -2.57 3.38
N GLY A 113 37.60 -1.45 3.96
CA GLY A 113 38.79 -0.74 3.51
C GLY A 113 38.55 0.28 2.38
N ASP A 114 37.32 0.73 2.15
CA ASP A 114 37.03 1.78 1.16
C ASP A 114 37.25 3.19 1.75
N SER A 115 38.23 3.91 1.21
CA SER A 115 38.66 5.23 1.69
C SER A 115 37.76 6.37 1.22
N ASN A 116 36.95 6.15 0.17
CA ASN A 116 36.00 7.15 -0.31
C ASN A 116 34.73 7.21 0.56
N ALA A 117 34.26 6.05 1.03
CA ALA A 117 33.11 5.97 1.95
C ALA A 117 33.39 6.62 3.30
N LEU A 118 34.60 6.41 3.84
CA LEU A 118 35.05 7.05 5.09
C LEU A 118 35.08 8.58 4.96
N LYS A 119 35.50 9.11 3.81
CA LYS A 119 35.55 10.55 3.53
C LYS A 119 34.15 11.17 3.48
N THR A 120 33.19 10.52 2.81
CA THR A 120 31.79 10.99 2.73
C THR A 120 31.10 11.06 4.09
N VAL A 121 31.34 10.08 4.96
CA VAL A 121 30.79 10.08 6.34
C VAL A 121 31.41 11.20 7.18
N THR A 122 32.69 11.48 6.99
CA THR A 122 33.38 12.53 7.75
C THR A 122 32.98 13.93 7.28
N ASP A 123 32.79 14.11 5.97
CA ASP A 123 32.31 15.35 5.35
C ASP A 123 30.84 15.65 5.74
N ALA A 124 29.99 14.63 5.90
CA ALA A 124 28.58 14.78 6.31
C ALA A 124 28.39 15.20 7.79
N VAL A 125 29.35 14.86 8.67
CA VAL A 125 29.34 15.24 10.09
C VAL A 125 29.75 16.72 10.29
N ASP A 126 30.55 17.28 9.39
CA ASP A 126 31.01 18.68 9.47
C ASP A 126 29.94 19.70 9.05
N ASP A 127 28.90 19.29 8.31
CA ASP A 127 27.85 20.17 7.77
C ASP A 127 26.61 20.36 8.68
N ILE A 128 26.59 19.77 9.89
CA ILE A 128 25.47 19.91 10.84
C ILE A 128 25.62 21.22 11.66
N PRO A 129 24.68 22.19 11.57
CA PRO A 129 24.79 23.45 12.30
C PRO A 129 24.64 23.27 13.82
N ARG A 130 25.60 23.78 14.59
CA ARG A 130 25.61 23.72 16.06
C ARG A 130 24.60 24.68 16.68
N THR A 131 23.42 24.20 17.09
CA THR A 131 22.69 24.79 18.22
C THR A 131 21.74 23.82 18.92
N ASN A 132 22.04 23.59 20.22
CA ASN A 132 21.17 23.15 21.33
C ASN A 132 20.84 21.66 21.54
N ILE A 133 21.85 20.82 21.77
CA ILE A 133 21.71 19.60 22.60
C ILE A 133 22.89 19.52 23.59
N ASP A 134 22.60 19.19 24.86
CA ASP A 134 23.56 19.09 25.97
C ASP A 134 24.52 17.90 25.76
N GLU A 135 25.79 18.20 25.43
CA GLU A 135 26.83 17.24 25.02
C GLU A 135 27.25 16.22 26.09
N ASN A 136 26.80 16.33 27.35
CA ASN A 136 27.38 15.53 28.44
C ASN A 136 26.59 14.28 28.85
N ALA A 137 25.39 14.05 28.32
CA ALA A 137 24.60 12.85 28.62
C ALA A 137 24.95 11.66 27.72
N LEU A 138 25.07 11.90 26.41
CA LEU A 138 25.32 10.85 25.41
C LEU A 138 26.72 10.23 25.55
N LEU A 139 27.74 11.07 25.75
CA LEU A 139 29.14 10.64 25.85
C LEU A 139 29.41 9.81 27.12
N LYS A 140 28.65 10.05 28.20
CA LYS A 140 28.78 9.36 29.50
C LYS A 140 28.14 7.96 29.49
N ASN A 141 27.07 7.76 28.73
CA ASN A 141 26.41 6.46 28.59
C ASN A 141 27.24 5.51 27.70
N ILE A 142 27.82 6.02 26.60
CA ILE A 142 28.70 5.24 25.72
C ILE A 142 29.99 4.78 26.43
N THR A 143 30.58 5.63 27.28
CA THR A 143 31.86 5.33 27.95
C THR A 143 31.75 4.35 29.13
N THR A 144 30.54 4.04 29.62
CA THR A 144 30.37 3.12 30.77
C THR A 144 29.95 1.70 30.39
N GLY A 145 29.81 1.39 29.10
CA GLY A 145 29.63 0.02 28.59
C GLY A 145 28.35 -0.68 29.07
N LYS A 146 27.34 0.10 29.45
CA LYS A 146 25.98 -0.40 29.66
C LYS A 146 25.16 0.04 28.45
N THR A 147 24.61 -0.98 27.77
CA THR A 147 23.64 -0.97 26.67
C THR A 147 24.12 -0.51 25.28
N ASN A 148 23.67 -1.25 24.26
CA ASN A 148 24.04 -1.09 22.86
C ASN A 148 23.46 0.23 22.32
N VAL A 149 24.03 0.77 21.24
CA VAL A 149 23.60 2.04 20.60
C VAL A 149 22.09 2.13 20.35
N ILE A 150 21.41 0.99 20.21
CA ILE A 150 19.97 0.85 20.07
C ILE A 150 19.20 1.38 21.30
N ASP A 151 19.66 1.13 22.53
CA ASP A 151 18.96 1.56 23.76
C ASP A 151 19.27 3.03 24.12
N ALA A 152 20.34 3.61 23.58
CA ALA A 152 20.66 5.03 23.78
C ALA A 152 19.78 5.97 22.93
N ILE A 153 19.11 5.42 21.90
CA ILE A 153 18.14 6.13 21.06
C ILE A 153 16.76 6.21 21.76
N ASP A 154 16.47 5.26 22.65
CA ASP A 154 15.18 5.15 23.33
C ASP A 154 15.00 6.14 24.51
N ASP A 155 16.10 6.73 25.01
CA ASP A 155 16.10 7.54 26.24
C ASP A 155 16.20 9.07 26.01
N VAL A 156 15.93 9.56 24.79
CA VAL A 156 15.81 11.02 24.51
C VAL A 156 14.43 11.51 24.94
N SER A 157 14.24 11.68 26.25
CA SER A 157 12.95 12.08 26.83
C SER A 157 12.64 13.59 26.78
N THR A 158 13.26 14.38 25.89
CA THR A 158 13.00 15.83 25.82
C THR A 158 13.03 16.37 24.39
N LEU A 159 11.97 16.12 23.64
CA LEU A 159 11.51 16.96 22.53
C LEU A 159 9.99 17.18 22.67
N PRO A 160 9.47 18.40 22.47
CA PRO A 160 8.05 18.68 22.53
C PRO A 160 7.37 18.18 21.25
N GLY A 161 6.35 17.33 21.41
CA GLY A 161 5.62 16.71 20.30
C GLY A 161 5.52 15.20 20.50
N ARG A 162 4.54 14.79 21.30
CA ARG A 162 4.14 13.38 21.43
C ARG A 162 2.82 13.22 20.67
N SER A 163 2.93 13.17 19.35
CA SER A 163 1.86 12.84 18.40
C SER A 163 2.51 12.61 17.04
N ASN A 164 2.35 11.40 16.49
CA ASN A 164 2.72 10.96 15.15
C ASN A 164 4.22 10.80 14.83
N GLY A 165 4.51 9.75 14.07
CA GLY A 165 5.82 9.13 13.92
C GLY A 165 6.91 9.98 13.29
N THR A 166 8.15 9.49 13.37
CA THR A 166 9.23 9.90 12.45
C THR A 166 10.34 8.83 12.42
N HIS A 167 10.22 7.91 11.47
CA HIS A 167 11.30 7.01 11.03
C HIS A 167 12.36 7.73 10.16
N LEU A 168 12.76 8.96 10.49
CA LEU A 168 13.66 9.73 9.61
C LEU A 168 15.14 9.32 9.74
N GLY A 169 15.56 8.77 10.89
CA GLY A 169 16.94 8.33 11.12
C GLY A 169 17.29 6.96 10.52
N VAL A 170 16.29 6.12 10.25
CA VAL A 170 16.47 4.76 9.70
C VAL A 170 16.41 4.76 8.17
N ARG A 171 15.67 5.70 7.56
CA ARG A 171 15.37 5.73 6.12
C ARG A 171 16.53 6.18 5.23
N VAL A 172 17.44 7.04 5.71
CA VAL A 172 18.57 7.54 4.90
C VAL A 172 19.74 6.53 4.84
N GLY A 173 19.94 5.73 5.89
CA GLY A 173 21.01 4.73 5.96
C GLY A 173 20.73 3.44 5.18
N ALA A 174 19.46 3.04 5.04
CA ALA A 174 19.07 1.82 4.34
C ALA A 174 19.15 1.95 2.81
N VAL A 175 18.81 3.12 2.26
CA VAL A 175 18.82 3.37 0.81
C VAL A 175 20.24 3.55 0.24
N LEU A 176 21.14 4.20 0.99
CA LEU A 176 22.53 4.43 0.55
C LEU A 176 23.44 3.20 0.68
N GLY A 177 23.10 2.23 1.54
CA GLY A 177 23.87 0.98 1.72
C GLY A 177 23.58 -0.10 0.67
N VAL A 178 22.38 -0.13 0.10
CA VAL A 178 21.93 -1.14 -0.86
C VAL A 178 22.50 -0.89 -2.27
N LEU A 179 22.69 0.37 -2.67
CA LEU A 179 23.24 0.71 -3.98
C LEU A 179 24.77 0.50 -4.10
N GLY A 180 25.50 0.38 -2.99
CA GLY A 180 26.96 0.25 -2.99
C GLY A 180 27.51 -1.18 -2.90
N THR A 181 26.68 -2.16 -2.55
CA THR A 181 27.16 -3.52 -2.20
C THR A 181 26.59 -4.65 -3.07
N VAL A 182 25.59 -4.37 -3.91
CA VAL A 182 25.18 -5.28 -4.98
C VAL A 182 26.18 -5.15 -6.12
N GLY A 183 27.09 -6.13 -6.25
CA GLY A 183 27.86 -6.30 -7.48
C GLY A 183 26.89 -6.36 -8.66
N ASP A 184 27.20 -5.60 -9.72
CA ASP A 184 26.43 -5.39 -10.96
C ASP A 184 24.98 -5.93 -10.93
N VAL A 185 23.98 -5.05 -10.99
CA VAL A 185 22.54 -5.38 -11.16
C VAL A 185 22.31 -6.47 -12.24
N ALA A 186 23.19 -6.56 -13.24
CA ALA A 186 23.23 -7.63 -14.24
C ALA A 186 23.36 -9.06 -13.67
N ASP A 187 24.13 -9.28 -12.59
CA ASP A 187 24.33 -10.59 -11.97
C ASP A 187 23.09 -11.06 -11.18
N VAL A 188 22.35 -10.12 -10.58
CA VAL A 188 21.09 -10.39 -9.87
C VAL A 188 20.00 -10.83 -10.85
N VAL A 189 19.83 -10.05 -11.92
CA VAL A 189 18.87 -10.33 -12.99
C VAL A 189 19.18 -11.66 -13.67
N THR A 190 20.46 -11.95 -13.95
CA THR A 190 20.88 -13.21 -14.59
C THR A 190 20.61 -14.42 -13.69
N THR A 191 20.84 -14.30 -12.38
CA THR A 191 20.62 -15.39 -11.42
C THR A 191 19.13 -15.67 -11.21
N ALA A 192 18.33 -14.63 -11.00
CA ALA A 192 16.87 -14.76 -10.86
C ALA A 192 16.24 -15.35 -12.13
N SER A 193 16.69 -14.89 -13.30
CA SER A 193 16.28 -15.43 -14.61
C SER A 193 16.59 -16.93 -14.75
N THR A 194 17.81 -17.34 -14.38
CA THR A 194 18.23 -18.75 -14.49
C THR A 194 17.43 -19.66 -13.57
N ALA A 195 17.17 -19.23 -12.33
CA ALA A 195 16.39 -20.00 -11.38
C ALA A 195 14.91 -20.13 -11.79
N TYR A 196 14.32 -19.04 -12.31
CA TYR A 196 12.96 -19.05 -12.83
C TYR A 196 12.80 -20.03 -14.02
N GLN A 197 13.76 -20.04 -14.94
CA GLN A 197 13.74 -20.98 -16.08
C GLN A 197 13.94 -22.44 -15.67
N GLN A 198 14.78 -22.71 -14.66
CA GLN A 198 14.91 -24.06 -14.08
C GLN A 198 13.60 -24.52 -13.45
N TYR A 199 12.92 -23.65 -12.71
CA TYR A 199 11.61 -23.92 -12.14
C TYR A 199 10.55 -24.25 -13.20
N LYS A 200 10.40 -23.41 -14.25
CA LYS A 200 9.43 -23.67 -15.35
C LYS A 200 9.69 -24.99 -16.07
N ASN A 201 10.94 -25.44 -16.15
CA ASN A 201 11.31 -26.71 -16.76
C ASN A 201 11.19 -27.92 -15.81
N GLY A 202 10.69 -27.73 -14.59
CA GLY A 202 10.51 -28.79 -13.59
C GLY A 202 11.79 -29.16 -12.81
N ASP A 203 12.88 -28.39 -12.96
CA ASP A 203 14.15 -28.57 -12.25
C ASP A 203 14.15 -27.75 -10.94
N ILE A 204 13.38 -28.24 -9.97
CA ILE A 204 13.12 -27.54 -8.70
C ILE A 204 14.38 -27.52 -7.81
N GLU A 205 15.16 -28.60 -7.79
CA GLU A 205 16.43 -28.65 -7.06
C GLU A 205 17.45 -27.69 -7.69
N GLY A 206 17.52 -27.62 -9.03
CA GLY A 206 18.40 -26.67 -9.73
C GLY A 206 18.05 -25.21 -9.47
N ALA A 207 16.76 -24.85 -9.47
CA ALA A 207 16.30 -23.50 -9.14
C ALA A 207 16.67 -23.10 -7.70
N THR A 208 16.45 -24.01 -6.76
CA THR A 208 16.76 -23.82 -5.33
C THR A 208 18.26 -23.69 -5.10
N ASP A 209 19.08 -24.52 -5.76
CA ASP A 209 20.54 -24.47 -5.67
C ASP A 209 21.12 -23.20 -6.29
N THR A 210 20.52 -22.70 -7.38
CA THR A 210 20.94 -21.46 -8.05
C THR A 210 20.71 -20.24 -7.16
N LEU A 211 19.50 -20.12 -6.58
CA LEU A 211 19.17 -19.05 -5.63
C LEU A 211 19.96 -19.19 -4.33
N GLY A 212 20.11 -20.41 -3.82
CA GLY A 212 20.85 -20.72 -2.60
C GLY A 212 22.35 -20.44 -2.72
N SER A 213 22.96 -20.75 -3.86
CA SER A 213 24.39 -20.48 -4.10
C SER A 213 24.68 -18.99 -4.24
N TRP A 214 23.80 -18.24 -4.91
CA TRP A 214 23.91 -16.79 -4.99
C TRP A 214 23.70 -16.13 -3.64
N GLY A 215 22.66 -16.55 -2.89
CA GLY A 215 22.42 -16.13 -1.52
C GLY A 215 23.59 -16.42 -0.58
N MET A 216 24.24 -17.58 -0.70
CA MET A 216 25.43 -17.93 0.10
C MET A 216 26.69 -17.17 -0.30
N SER A 217 26.86 -16.80 -1.59
CA SER A 217 27.98 -15.97 -2.05
C SER A 217 27.87 -14.51 -1.60
N THR A 218 26.65 -13.99 -1.52
CA THR A 218 26.33 -12.63 -1.03
C THR A 218 26.33 -12.57 0.50
N LEU A 219 25.76 -13.59 1.18
CA LEU A 219 25.85 -13.77 2.65
C LEU A 219 27.29 -14.00 3.12
N GLY A 220 28.13 -14.66 2.32
CA GLY A 220 29.56 -14.84 2.62
C GLY A 220 30.37 -13.55 2.58
N GLY A 221 29.89 -12.52 1.86
CA GLY A 221 30.45 -11.17 1.82
C GLY A 221 29.82 -10.20 2.83
N MET A 222 28.61 -10.49 3.33
CA MET A 222 27.80 -9.56 4.12
C MET A 222 27.33 -10.21 5.43
N ALA A 223 28.21 -10.28 6.42
CA ALA A 223 27.84 -10.60 7.78
C ALA A 223 27.30 -9.33 8.49
N GLY A 224 26.06 -8.92 8.17
CA GLY A 224 25.32 -7.90 8.92
C GLY A 224 24.44 -7.01 8.03
N GLY A 225 23.17 -7.39 7.83
CA GLY A 225 22.16 -6.52 7.22
C GLY A 225 20.98 -7.28 6.63
N ALA A 226 19.76 -6.84 6.93
CA ALA A 226 18.48 -7.51 6.67
C ALA A 226 18.06 -7.67 5.18
N GLY A 227 18.95 -7.43 4.21
CA GLY A 227 18.67 -7.56 2.78
C GLY A 227 18.60 -9.01 2.25
N ALA A 228 19.21 -9.96 2.95
CA ALA A 228 19.22 -11.37 2.52
C ALA A 228 17.87 -12.09 2.75
N GLY A 229 17.00 -11.56 3.62
CA GLY A 229 15.69 -12.16 3.93
C GLY A 229 14.65 -11.98 2.83
N ALA A 230 14.64 -10.82 2.16
CA ALA A 230 13.68 -10.51 1.10
C ALA A 230 13.85 -11.44 -0.12
N LEU A 231 15.09 -11.75 -0.49
CA LEU A 231 15.40 -12.59 -1.66
C LEU A 231 15.25 -14.10 -1.39
N ALA A 232 15.49 -14.55 -0.16
CA ALA A 232 15.22 -15.93 0.25
C ALA A 232 13.69 -16.21 0.38
N GLY A 233 12.90 -15.19 0.70
CA GLY A 233 11.43 -15.26 0.74
C GLY A 233 10.79 -15.45 -0.63
N ILE A 234 11.31 -14.76 -1.66
CA ILE A 234 10.83 -14.87 -3.06
C ILE A 234 10.98 -16.31 -3.60
N GLY A 235 12.09 -16.98 -3.27
CA GLY A 235 12.34 -18.37 -3.67
C GLY A 235 11.49 -19.43 -2.94
N MET A 236 10.99 -19.13 -1.73
CA MET A 236 10.11 -20.06 -0.99
C MET A 236 8.62 -19.80 -1.18
N GLY A 237 8.20 -18.57 -1.47
CA GLY A 237 6.80 -18.24 -1.79
C GLY A 237 6.30 -18.94 -3.07
N THR A 238 7.17 -19.04 -4.07
CA THR A 238 6.94 -19.77 -5.33
C THR A 238 6.71 -21.27 -5.13
N LEU A 239 7.35 -21.90 -4.14
CA LEU A 239 7.20 -23.35 -3.83
C LEU A 239 5.90 -23.69 -3.08
N VAL A 240 5.33 -22.73 -2.35
CA VAL A 240 4.09 -22.90 -1.57
C VAL A 240 2.86 -22.61 -2.45
N ALA A 241 2.91 -21.57 -3.29
CA ALA A 241 1.85 -21.27 -4.27
C ALA A 241 1.62 -22.43 -5.26
N ALA A 242 2.66 -23.22 -5.54
CA ALA A 242 2.60 -24.43 -6.36
C ALA A 242 2.16 -25.72 -5.61
N GLY A 243 1.84 -25.65 -4.31
CA GLY A 243 1.28 -26.77 -3.53
C GLY A 243 2.26 -27.85 -3.08
N LEU A 244 3.58 -27.59 -3.03
CA LEU A 244 4.62 -28.62 -2.90
C LEU A 244 5.16 -28.90 -1.48
N VAL A 245 4.75 -28.17 -0.42
CA VAL A 245 5.26 -28.38 0.96
C VAL A 245 4.12 -28.53 1.99
N SER A 246 3.79 -29.77 2.37
CA SER A 246 2.86 -30.05 3.47
C SER A 246 3.63 -30.34 4.77
N GLY A 247 3.63 -29.40 5.72
CA GLY A 247 4.08 -29.68 7.10
C GLY A 247 4.48 -28.45 7.95
N PRO A 248 4.77 -28.65 9.25
CA PRO A 248 5.00 -27.58 10.24
C PRO A 248 6.20 -26.65 9.93
N ILE A 249 7.11 -27.07 9.07
CA ILE A 249 8.29 -26.30 8.65
C ILE A 249 7.92 -25.27 7.55
N GLY A 250 6.91 -25.54 6.73
CA GLY A 250 6.41 -24.59 5.72
C GLY A 250 5.73 -23.38 6.34
N TRP A 251 4.99 -23.58 7.44
CA TRP A 251 4.33 -22.50 8.19
C TRP A 251 5.33 -21.58 8.91
N ALA A 252 6.46 -22.11 9.40
CA ALA A 252 7.51 -21.31 10.01
C ALA A 252 8.30 -20.45 9.01
N ALA A 253 8.37 -20.87 7.74
CA ALA A 253 9.00 -20.10 6.66
C ALA A 253 8.07 -18.99 6.13
N ILE A 254 6.76 -19.22 6.09
CA ILE A 254 5.74 -18.19 5.83
C ILE A 254 5.81 -17.08 6.88
N ALA A 255 5.97 -17.43 8.16
CA ALA A 255 6.12 -16.44 9.23
C ALA A 255 7.39 -15.59 9.11
N ALA A 256 8.46 -16.12 8.50
CA ALA A 256 9.71 -15.39 8.28
C ALA A 256 9.70 -14.54 6.99
N ALA A 257 8.96 -14.95 5.95
CA ALA A 257 8.75 -14.18 4.72
C ALA A 257 7.68 -13.10 4.87
N GLY A 258 6.60 -13.39 5.62
CA GLY A 258 5.57 -12.43 6.03
C GLY A 258 6.13 -11.28 6.88
N LEU A 259 7.23 -11.50 7.61
CA LEU A 259 7.88 -10.44 8.38
C LEU A 259 8.72 -9.46 7.53
N ALA A 260 9.10 -9.82 6.30
CA ALA A 260 9.87 -8.94 5.41
C ALA A 260 8.99 -8.31 4.32
N GLY A 261 7.97 -9.02 3.83
CA GLY A 261 6.92 -8.44 2.99
C GLY A 261 5.95 -7.53 3.77
N GLY A 262 5.67 -7.87 5.03
CA GLY A 262 4.76 -7.10 5.89
C GLY A 262 5.29 -5.77 6.40
N ILE A 263 6.59 -5.47 6.27
CA ILE A 263 7.16 -4.20 6.78
C ILE A 263 7.27 -3.12 5.68
N LEU A 264 7.10 -3.46 4.40
CA LEU A 264 7.16 -2.50 3.29
C LEU A 264 6.00 -2.63 2.28
N GLY A 265 5.41 -3.82 2.11
CA GLY A 265 4.22 -4.01 1.27
C GLY A 265 2.91 -3.62 1.97
N GLY A 266 2.81 -3.85 3.29
CA GLY A 266 1.64 -3.44 4.09
C GLY A 266 1.53 -1.92 4.28
N PHE A 267 2.66 -1.19 4.22
CA PHE A 267 2.70 0.25 4.49
C PHE A 267 2.13 1.13 3.36
N LEU A 268 1.84 0.57 2.18
CA LEU A 268 1.33 1.33 1.03
C LEU A 268 -0.17 1.11 0.79
N GLY A 269 -0.69 -0.11 1.02
CA GLY A 269 -2.12 -0.42 0.87
C GLY A 269 -2.98 0.39 1.85
N GLU A 270 -2.60 0.43 3.13
CA GLU A 270 -3.29 1.23 4.15
C GLU A 270 -3.30 2.73 3.79
N SER A 271 -2.19 3.28 3.29
CA SER A 271 -2.10 4.71 2.94
C SER A 271 -2.86 5.11 1.67
N ILE A 272 -3.19 4.18 0.76
CA ILE A 272 -3.99 4.46 -0.43
C ILE A 272 -5.48 4.50 -0.06
N TRP A 273 -5.92 3.56 0.77
CA TRP A 273 -7.31 3.51 1.24
C TRP A 273 -7.68 4.75 2.06
N ASP A 274 -6.85 5.14 3.04
CA ASP A 274 -7.12 6.33 3.86
C ASP A 274 -7.23 7.58 2.98
N TRP A 275 -6.29 7.75 2.05
CA TRP A 275 -6.26 8.92 1.18
C TRP A 275 -7.45 8.96 0.22
N LEU A 276 -7.90 7.81 -0.31
CA LEU A 276 -8.98 7.76 -1.28
C LEU A 276 -10.37 7.73 -0.62
N LEU A 277 -10.55 7.13 0.55
CA LEU A 277 -11.86 7.05 1.21
C LEU A 277 -12.28 8.37 1.86
N ASP A 278 -11.35 9.15 2.42
CA ASP A 278 -11.66 10.45 3.03
C ASP A 278 -12.38 11.41 2.05
N PRO A 279 -11.84 11.67 0.84
CA PRO A 279 -12.54 12.44 -0.19
C PRO A 279 -13.89 11.84 -0.60
N LEU A 280 -14.01 10.51 -0.63
CA LEU A 280 -15.26 9.85 -1.01
C LEU A 280 -16.35 10.06 0.05
N ASN A 281 -16.00 10.14 1.34
CA ASN A 281 -16.96 10.47 2.40
C ASN A 281 -17.53 11.89 2.23
N ASP A 282 -16.69 12.84 1.82
CA ASP A 282 -17.12 14.20 1.47
C ASP A 282 -18.05 14.18 0.24
N GLU A 283 -17.70 13.45 -0.82
CA GLU A 283 -18.56 13.29 -2.01
C GLU A 283 -19.90 12.64 -1.67
N TYR A 284 -19.90 11.62 -0.82
CA TYR A 284 -21.12 10.96 -0.36
C TYR A 284 -22.01 11.92 0.43
N THR A 285 -21.42 12.69 1.36
CA THR A 285 -22.11 13.73 2.12
C THR A 285 -22.68 14.81 1.19
N ASN A 286 -21.96 15.18 0.14
CA ASN A 286 -22.42 16.14 -0.87
C ASN A 286 -23.55 15.59 -1.76
N ALA A 287 -23.60 14.27 -1.99
CA ALA A 287 -24.68 13.63 -2.73
C ALA A 287 -25.96 13.48 -1.88
N GLY A 288 -25.79 13.24 -0.58
CA GLY A 288 -26.86 13.04 0.40
C GLY A 288 -27.20 14.29 1.20
N ASN A 289 -28.01 14.11 2.24
CA ASN A 289 -28.10 15.03 3.36
C ASN A 289 -27.18 14.52 4.47
N ALA A 290 -26.80 15.41 5.37
CA ALA A 290 -26.15 15.02 6.61
C ALA A 290 -27.03 13.99 7.33
N GLN A 291 -26.39 12.92 7.79
CA GLN A 291 -27.07 11.89 8.55
C GLN A 291 -27.56 12.39 9.90
N PRO A 292 -28.64 11.79 10.44
CA PRO A 292 -28.92 11.93 11.85
C PRO A 292 -27.71 11.39 12.61
N PRO A 293 -27.20 12.12 13.60
CA PRO A 293 -26.00 11.71 14.32
C PRO A 293 -26.29 10.67 15.38
N ARG A 294 -25.20 10.08 15.89
CA ARG A 294 -25.17 8.94 16.79
C ARG A 294 -24.79 9.45 18.18
N ASP A 295 -25.74 9.40 19.12
CA ASP A 295 -25.77 10.42 20.18
C ASP A 295 -25.80 9.86 21.61
N PRO A 296 -24.65 9.64 22.27
CA PRO A 296 -24.65 9.20 23.66
C PRO A 296 -24.85 10.36 24.65
N LEU A 297 -25.50 10.07 25.79
CA LEU A 297 -25.60 10.97 26.94
C LEU A 297 -24.30 10.98 27.76
N ALA A 298 -23.69 12.15 27.94
CA ALA A 298 -22.52 12.35 28.79
C ALA A 298 -22.83 13.23 30.00
N ILE A 299 -22.28 12.87 31.17
CA ILE A 299 -22.46 13.59 32.43
C ILE A 299 -21.20 14.42 32.73
N ASP A 300 -21.41 15.70 33.04
CA ASP A 300 -20.37 16.61 33.56
C ASP A 300 -19.98 16.20 34.99
N LEU A 301 -18.81 15.57 35.12
CA LEU A 301 -18.22 15.16 36.39
C LEU A 301 -17.09 16.10 36.84
N GLY A 302 -16.57 16.91 35.92
CA GLY A 302 -15.48 17.84 36.12
C GLY A 302 -15.88 19.19 36.74
N ALA A 303 -14.90 20.09 36.79
CA ALA A 303 -15.09 21.48 37.24
C ALA A 303 -15.18 22.50 36.07
N LEU A 304 -14.90 22.04 34.84
CA LEU A 304 -14.78 22.88 33.64
C LEU A 304 -15.89 22.62 32.61
N GLY A 305 -16.91 21.84 32.95
CA GLY A 305 -17.90 21.34 32.00
C GLY A 305 -17.36 20.10 31.26
N ILE A 306 -18.18 19.56 30.36
CA ILE A 306 -17.81 18.38 29.58
C ILE A 306 -16.69 18.72 28.60
N GLU A 307 -15.55 18.06 28.74
CA GLU A 307 -14.43 18.20 27.82
C GLU A 307 -14.64 17.33 26.57
N LEU A 308 -14.26 17.85 25.41
CA LEU A 308 -14.44 17.16 24.11
C LEU A 308 -13.10 17.05 23.39
N THR A 309 -12.88 15.94 22.68
CA THR A 309 -11.72 15.73 21.81
C THR A 309 -12.08 15.93 20.34
N THR A 310 -11.06 16.24 19.53
CA THR A 310 -11.22 16.27 18.07
C THR A 310 -11.27 14.84 17.52
N LEU A 311 -11.79 14.66 16.30
CA LEU A 311 -11.79 13.39 15.58
C LEU A 311 -10.39 12.76 15.49
N GLU A 312 -9.36 13.56 15.21
CA GLU A 312 -7.95 13.14 15.19
C GLU A 312 -7.47 12.56 16.54
N ASN A 313 -7.96 13.11 17.66
CA ASN A 313 -7.64 12.65 19.01
C ASN A 313 -8.79 11.81 19.61
N GLY A 314 -9.64 11.26 18.74
CA GLY A 314 -10.79 10.45 19.08
C GLY A 314 -10.43 8.99 19.37
N VAL A 315 -11.45 8.15 19.52
CA VAL A 315 -11.33 6.69 19.71
C VAL A 315 -12.12 5.96 18.63
N ASN A 316 -11.91 4.66 18.47
CA ASN A 316 -12.77 3.82 17.63
C ASN A 316 -13.83 3.19 18.54
N PHE A 317 -15.11 3.47 18.29
CA PHE A 317 -16.22 2.90 19.07
C PHE A 317 -17.47 2.75 18.18
N ASP A 318 -18.16 1.62 18.29
CA ASP A 318 -19.37 1.31 17.51
C ASP A 318 -20.57 2.06 18.09
N LEU A 319 -20.75 3.33 17.71
CA LEU A 319 -21.82 4.18 18.24
C LEU A 319 -23.22 3.78 17.73
N ASP A 320 -23.35 3.15 16.56
CA ASP A 320 -24.64 2.78 15.96
C ASP A 320 -24.99 1.29 16.07
N LYS A 321 -24.16 0.50 16.76
CA LYS A 321 -24.38 -0.93 17.00
C LYS A 321 -24.45 -1.75 15.71
N ASN A 322 -23.64 -1.40 14.72
CA ASN A 322 -23.60 -2.12 13.45
C ASN A 322 -22.50 -3.20 13.40
N GLY A 323 -21.69 -3.33 14.45
CA GLY A 323 -20.57 -4.27 14.57
C GLY A 323 -19.22 -3.72 14.09
N PHE A 324 -19.17 -2.45 13.71
CA PHE A 324 -17.97 -1.74 13.27
C PHE A 324 -17.73 -0.52 14.14
N ALA A 325 -16.52 -0.39 14.65
CA ALA A 325 -16.10 0.73 15.46
C ALA A 325 -15.38 1.77 14.58
N GLU A 326 -16.12 2.78 14.15
CA GLU A 326 -15.56 3.89 13.38
C GLU A 326 -14.83 4.88 14.31
N LYS A 327 -13.82 5.55 13.76
CA LYS A 327 -13.13 6.64 14.45
C LYS A 327 -14.13 7.75 14.74
N THR A 328 -14.25 8.13 16.00
CA THR A 328 -15.17 9.17 16.46
C THR A 328 -14.47 10.15 17.39
N ALA A 329 -14.86 11.42 17.32
CA ALA A 329 -14.57 12.34 18.42
C ALA A 329 -15.17 11.81 19.73
N TRP A 330 -14.64 12.27 20.87
CA TRP A 330 -14.94 11.67 22.16
C TRP A 330 -15.07 12.71 23.28
N ILE A 331 -15.46 12.25 24.47
CA ILE A 331 -15.37 13.04 25.71
C ILE A 331 -13.95 12.99 26.28
N GLY A 332 -13.60 13.95 27.13
CA GLY A 332 -12.33 13.97 27.85
C GLY A 332 -12.24 12.93 28.97
N LEU A 333 -11.13 12.93 29.71
CA LEU A 333 -10.77 11.88 30.66
C LEU A 333 -11.49 11.95 32.02
N GLU A 334 -12.15 13.08 32.33
CA GLU A 334 -12.79 13.30 33.63
C GLU A 334 -14.29 12.99 33.63
N ASP A 335 -14.96 13.20 32.50
CA ASP A 335 -16.40 13.03 32.32
C ASP A 335 -16.74 11.60 31.93
N GLY A 336 -18.04 11.26 31.88
CA GLY A 336 -18.42 9.90 31.52
C GLY A 336 -19.78 9.76 30.85
N PHE A 337 -19.90 8.73 30.02
CA PHE A 337 -21.16 8.38 29.38
C PHE A 337 -22.09 7.66 30.34
N LEU A 338 -23.37 8.03 30.36
CA LEU A 338 -24.41 7.24 31.01
C LEU A 338 -24.61 5.97 30.19
N CYS A 339 -24.55 4.81 30.84
CA CYS A 339 -24.60 3.52 30.17
C CYS A 339 -25.32 2.44 31.00
N LEU A 340 -25.72 1.37 30.31
CA LEU A 340 -26.36 0.20 30.86
C LEU A 340 -25.83 -1.04 30.13
N ASP A 341 -25.20 -1.96 30.87
CA ASP A 341 -24.80 -3.27 30.37
C ASP A 341 -26.07 -4.11 30.13
N ARG A 342 -26.52 -4.14 28.87
CA ARG A 342 -27.79 -4.77 28.47
C ARG A 342 -27.58 -6.23 28.13
N ASN A 343 -26.39 -6.61 27.70
CA ASN A 343 -26.07 -7.99 27.30
C ASN A 343 -25.52 -8.85 28.46
N GLY A 344 -25.18 -8.22 29.59
CA GLY A 344 -24.71 -8.85 30.83
C GLY A 344 -23.26 -9.30 30.80
N ASN A 345 -22.43 -8.76 29.89
CA ASN A 345 -21.04 -9.17 29.70
C ASN A 345 -20.05 -8.37 30.58
N SER A 346 -20.53 -7.44 31.40
CA SER A 346 -19.76 -6.56 32.29
C SER A 346 -18.83 -5.58 31.57
N LYS A 347 -19.10 -5.31 30.30
CA LYS A 347 -18.45 -4.27 29.49
C LYS A 347 -19.53 -3.37 28.90
N ILE A 348 -19.07 -2.27 28.31
CA ILE A 348 -19.85 -1.41 27.43
C ILE A 348 -19.11 -1.46 26.10
N ASP A 349 -19.66 -2.15 25.12
CA ASP A 349 -18.95 -2.48 23.88
C ASP A 349 -19.60 -1.93 22.61
N ASP A 350 -20.82 -1.39 22.70
CA ASP A 350 -21.49 -0.71 21.60
C ASP A 350 -22.43 0.43 22.07
N GLY A 351 -22.86 1.26 21.13
CA GLY A 351 -23.78 2.38 21.38
C GLY A 351 -25.18 1.95 21.79
N GLY A 352 -25.53 0.68 21.56
CA GLY A 352 -26.72 0.05 22.12
C GLY A 352 -26.64 -0.17 23.63
N GLU A 353 -25.48 0.02 24.27
CA GLU A 353 -25.28 0.02 25.73
C GLU A 353 -25.07 1.43 26.30
N LEU A 354 -24.78 2.40 25.45
CA LEU A 354 -24.90 3.83 25.77
C LEU A 354 -26.38 4.26 25.71
N PHE A 355 -26.70 5.40 26.31
CA PHE A 355 -28.02 6.02 26.14
C PHE A 355 -27.97 6.98 24.95
N GLY A 356 -28.61 6.59 23.84
CA GLY A 356 -28.70 7.36 22.60
C GLY A 356 -29.87 6.93 21.72
N ASP A 357 -29.72 7.02 20.40
CA ASP A 357 -30.73 6.68 19.39
C ASP A 357 -30.72 5.19 18.96
N GLN A 358 -29.96 4.33 19.65
CA GLN A 358 -29.86 2.88 19.37
C GLN A 358 -30.43 1.99 20.48
N VAL A 359 -31.27 2.54 21.35
CA VAL A 359 -31.83 1.80 22.50
C VAL A 359 -33.21 1.25 22.16
N GLU A 360 -33.40 -0.06 22.32
CA GLU A 360 -34.73 -0.66 22.25
C GLU A 360 -35.55 -0.31 23.50
N LEU A 361 -36.63 0.43 23.30
CA LEU A 361 -37.58 0.85 24.33
C LEU A 361 -38.49 -0.31 24.77
N SER A 362 -39.17 -0.18 25.91
CA SER A 362 -40.11 -1.16 26.47
C SER A 362 -41.27 -1.54 25.53
N ASN A 363 -41.56 -0.68 24.55
CA ASN A 363 -42.58 -0.89 23.52
C ASN A 363 -42.06 -1.59 22.25
N GLY A 364 -40.76 -1.90 22.16
CA GLY A 364 -40.07 -2.52 21.03
C GLY A 364 -39.68 -1.58 19.89
N ALA A 365 -39.86 -0.26 20.06
CA ALA A 365 -39.31 0.74 19.14
C ALA A 365 -37.86 1.07 19.51
N ILE A 366 -37.07 1.51 18.54
CA ILE A 366 -35.76 2.10 18.79
C ILE A 366 -35.95 3.58 19.17
N SER A 367 -35.23 4.04 20.21
CA SER A 367 -35.24 5.42 20.67
C SER A 367 -34.81 6.40 19.57
N VAL A 368 -35.31 7.62 19.63
CA VAL A 368 -34.86 8.73 18.76
C VAL A 368 -33.90 9.69 19.45
N SER A 369 -33.70 9.55 20.76
CA SER A 369 -32.71 10.29 21.55
C SER A 369 -32.35 9.55 22.85
N GLY A 370 -31.20 9.88 23.42
CA GLY A 370 -30.74 9.30 24.68
C GLY A 370 -31.67 9.62 25.86
N PHE A 371 -32.27 10.80 25.89
CA PHE A 371 -33.26 11.15 26.93
C PHE A 371 -34.58 10.41 26.78
N GLU A 372 -35.03 10.10 25.55
CA GLU A 372 -36.19 9.21 25.36
C GLU A 372 -35.90 7.81 25.90
N ALA A 373 -34.71 7.29 25.59
CA ALA A 373 -34.26 6.00 26.11
C ALA A 373 -34.19 5.97 27.64
N LEU A 374 -33.76 7.08 28.26
CA LEU A 374 -33.69 7.20 29.72
C LEU A 374 -35.08 7.31 30.35
N ALA A 375 -35.99 8.08 29.73
CA ALA A 375 -37.35 8.30 30.23
C ALA A 375 -38.22 7.05 30.24
N ASP A 376 -37.90 6.04 29.42
CA ASP A 376 -38.59 4.73 29.43
C ASP A 376 -38.43 3.97 30.77
N PHE A 377 -37.47 4.40 31.62
CA PHE A 377 -37.22 3.83 32.93
C PHE A 377 -37.82 4.61 34.13
N ASP A 378 -38.49 5.75 33.90
CA ASP A 378 -39.20 6.51 34.96
C ASP A 378 -40.49 5.77 35.35
N GLU A 379 -40.39 4.88 36.35
CA GLU A 379 -41.49 3.97 36.72
C GLU A 379 -42.58 4.67 37.55
N ASP A 380 -42.22 5.68 38.33
CA ASP A 380 -43.13 6.39 39.22
C ASP A 380 -43.70 7.69 38.61
N GLY A 381 -43.15 8.14 37.49
CA GLY A 381 -43.62 9.23 36.65
C GLY A 381 -43.39 10.61 37.27
N ASP A 382 -42.35 10.74 38.11
CA ASP A 382 -42.03 11.99 38.79
C ASP A 382 -41.15 12.94 37.96
N GLY A 383 -40.68 12.48 36.80
CA GLY A 383 -39.88 13.24 35.84
C GLY A 383 -38.39 13.29 36.16
N VAL A 384 -37.92 12.44 37.07
CA VAL A 384 -36.49 12.21 37.29
C VAL A 384 -36.19 10.71 37.28
N ILE A 385 -34.95 10.34 37.00
CA ILE A 385 -34.43 9.00 37.31
C ILE A 385 -33.72 9.08 38.65
N ASP A 386 -34.21 8.34 39.64
CA ASP A 386 -33.66 8.29 41.00
C ASP A 386 -33.75 6.89 41.65
N HIS A 387 -33.40 6.78 42.92
CA HIS A 387 -33.44 5.52 43.70
C HIS A 387 -34.81 4.82 43.80
N ASN A 388 -35.90 5.47 43.40
CA ASN A 388 -37.23 4.90 43.32
C ASN A 388 -37.43 4.06 42.06
N ASP A 389 -36.61 4.26 41.02
CA ASP A 389 -36.65 3.52 39.77
C ASP A 389 -35.85 2.22 39.85
N ALA A 390 -36.41 1.14 39.29
CA ALA A 390 -35.77 -0.17 39.33
C ALA A 390 -34.39 -0.18 38.65
N VAL A 391 -34.23 0.60 37.56
CA VAL A 391 -32.99 0.66 36.76
C VAL A 391 -31.83 1.31 37.52
N TRP A 392 -32.09 2.09 38.58
CA TRP A 392 -31.10 2.93 39.25
C TRP A 392 -29.83 2.20 39.67
N ASN A 393 -29.97 0.96 40.17
CA ASN A 393 -28.83 0.17 40.65
C ASN A 393 -28.04 -0.48 39.52
N ASP A 394 -28.58 -0.52 38.31
CA ASP A 394 -27.97 -1.13 37.14
C ASP A 394 -27.29 -0.07 36.26
N LEU A 395 -27.75 1.19 36.29
CA LEU A 395 -27.09 2.31 35.62
C LEU A 395 -25.64 2.48 36.04
N ARG A 396 -24.79 2.74 35.06
CA ARG A 396 -23.37 3.05 35.24
C ARG A 396 -23.03 4.35 34.53
N VAL A 397 -21.90 4.92 34.91
CA VAL A 397 -21.22 5.97 34.19
C VAL A 397 -19.87 5.44 33.78
N TRP A 398 -19.61 5.40 32.47
CA TRP A 398 -18.35 4.95 31.91
C TRP A 398 -17.41 6.15 31.75
N ILE A 399 -16.34 6.14 32.54
CA ILE A 399 -15.25 7.13 32.46
C ILE A 399 -14.07 6.44 31.78
N ASP A 400 -13.87 6.71 30.49
CA ASP A 400 -12.73 6.19 29.72
C ASP A 400 -11.45 6.92 30.13
N ALA A 401 -10.86 6.47 31.24
CA ALA A 401 -9.75 7.15 31.90
C ALA A 401 -8.43 7.02 31.13
N ASN A 402 -8.36 6.07 30.19
CA ASN A 402 -7.17 5.79 29.41
C ASN A 402 -7.30 6.16 27.92
N HIS A 403 -8.51 6.55 27.50
CA HIS A 403 -8.85 7.10 26.18
C HIS A 403 -8.67 6.10 25.04
N ASN A 404 -9.05 4.85 25.27
CA ASN A 404 -8.93 3.77 24.29
C ASN A 404 -10.28 3.34 23.68
N GLY A 405 -11.40 3.90 24.13
CA GLY A 405 -12.73 3.49 23.67
C GLY A 405 -13.15 2.08 24.12
N ILE A 406 -12.43 1.46 25.05
CA ILE A 406 -12.72 0.10 25.55
C ILE A 406 -13.08 0.19 27.02
N SER A 407 -14.27 -0.29 27.38
CA SER A 407 -14.71 -0.29 28.78
C SER A 407 -13.89 -1.26 29.64
N ASP A 408 -12.93 -0.71 30.39
CA ASP A 408 -12.00 -1.47 31.22
C ASP A 408 -12.48 -1.66 32.66
N SER A 409 -11.95 -2.69 33.31
CA SER A 409 -12.23 -2.99 34.73
C SER A 409 -11.79 -1.83 35.63
N GLY A 410 -12.77 -1.06 36.11
CA GLY A 410 -12.56 0.07 37.03
C GLY A 410 -13.02 1.41 36.47
N GLU A 411 -13.34 1.47 35.18
CA GLU A 411 -13.85 2.66 34.47
C GLU A 411 -15.36 2.84 34.63
N LEU A 412 -16.09 1.74 34.83
CA LEU A 412 -17.52 1.78 35.15
C LEU A 412 -17.73 2.15 36.61
N LYS A 413 -18.42 3.27 36.84
CA LYS A 413 -18.83 3.75 38.17
C LYS A 413 -20.33 3.65 38.34
N THR A 414 -20.78 3.33 39.54
CA THR A 414 -22.19 3.48 39.91
C THR A 414 -22.53 4.95 40.15
N LEU A 415 -23.78 5.34 39.92
CA LEU A 415 -24.29 6.69 40.24
C LEU A 415 -24.02 7.07 41.70
N ASN A 416 -24.18 6.11 42.62
CA ASN A 416 -23.90 6.30 44.05
C ASN A 416 -22.41 6.58 44.35
N GLU A 417 -21.47 5.93 43.65
CA GLU A 417 -20.03 6.18 43.83
C GLU A 417 -19.62 7.58 43.39
N LEU A 418 -20.30 8.11 42.36
CA LEU A 418 -20.11 9.48 41.87
C LEU A 418 -20.89 10.51 42.69
N GLY A 419 -21.71 10.07 43.64
CA GLY A 419 -22.54 10.94 44.47
C GLY A 419 -23.73 11.57 43.71
N VAL A 420 -24.16 10.97 42.60
CA VAL A 420 -25.37 11.38 41.87
C VAL A 420 -26.60 10.98 42.69
N VAL A 421 -27.57 11.90 42.77
CA VAL A 421 -28.82 11.74 43.54
C VAL A 421 -30.01 11.52 42.62
N ASN A 422 -30.10 12.28 41.52
CA ASN A 422 -31.11 12.12 40.49
C ASN A 422 -30.62 12.70 39.16
N ILE A 423 -31.22 12.25 38.08
CA ILE A 423 -31.04 12.77 36.72
C ILE A 423 -32.40 13.31 36.25
N SER A 424 -32.47 14.60 35.90
CA SER A 424 -33.70 15.24 35.43
C SER A 424 -34.07 14.78 34.01
N LEU A 425 -35.36 14.60 33.75
CA LEU A 425 -35.93 14.40 32.41
C LEU A 425 -36.52 15.70 31.83
N ASP A 426 -36.33 16.84 32.50
CA ASP A 426 -36.67 18.17 31.96
C ASP A 426 -35.59 18.65 30.98
N VAL A 427 -35.75 18.21 29.72
CA VAL A 427 -34.77 18.41 28.64
C VAL A 427 -34.89 19.81 28.02
N THR A 428 -33.75 20.47 27.86
CA THR A 428 -33.60 21.71 27.10
C THR A 428 -32.84 21.45 25.81
N LYS A 429 -33.44 21.80 24.66
CA LYS A 429 -32.77 21.74 23.36
C LYS A 429 -31.79 22.89 23.19
N GLU A 430 -30.57 22.57 22.82
CA GLU A 430 -29.47 23.52 22.66
C GLU A 430 -28.56 22.99 21.55
N GLU A 431 -28.84 23.32 20.28
CA GLU A 431 -28.07 22.87 19.10
C GLU A 431 -26.79 23.70 18.90
N ASN A 432 -25.80 23.50 19.78
CA ASN A 432 -24.53 24.23 19.74
C ASN A 432 -23.41 23.32 19.20
N VAL A 433 -22.83 23.71 18.06
CA VAL A 433 -21.65 23.02 17.50
C VAL A 433 -20.38 23.61 18.11
N ASP A 434 -19.57 22.77 18.75
CA ASP A 434 -18.22 23.12 19.14
C ASP A 434 -17.34 23.22 17.89
N THR A 435 -16.82 24.41 17.60
CA THR A 435 -16.06 24.66 16.36
C THR A 435 -14.69 24.01 16.33
N ALA A 436 -14.15 23.58 17.48
CA ALA A 436 -12.82 22.97 17.55
C ALA A 436 -12.89 21.48 17.25
N THR A 437 -13.93 20.82 17.74
CA THR A 437 -14.12 19.36 17.63
C THR A 437 -15.08 18.96 16.51
N GLY A 438 -16.03 19.84 16.16
CA GLY A 438 -17.14 19.53 15.25
C GLY A 438 -18.32 18.84 15.94
N THR A 439 -18.19 18.49 17.22
CA THR A 439 -19.25 17.85 18.02
C THR A 439 -20.38 18.84 18.30
N MET A 440 -21.62 18.40 18.17
CA MET A 440 -22.79 19.19 18.53
C MET A 440 -23.34 18.74 19.89
N GLU A 441 -23.47 19.66 20.85
CA GLU A 441 -24.42 19.46 21.94
C GLU A 441 -25.81 19.64 21.34
N ALA A 442 -26.73 18.69 21.49
CA ALA A 442 -28.07 18.76 20.89
C ALA A 442 -29.15 19.13 21.90
N GLU A 443 -29.09 18.49 23.05
CA GLU A 443 -29.98 18.74 24.17
C GLU A 443 -29.30 18.39 25.49
N PHE A 444 -29.76 18.97 26.58
CA PHE A 444 -29.23 18.72 27.91
C PHE A 444 -30.31 18.76 28.98
N ALA A 445 -30.03 18.10 30.10
CA ALA A 445 -30.78 18.20 31.35
C ALA A 445 -29.81 18.39 32.52
N MET A 446 -30.32 18.34 33.75
CA MET A 446 -29.51 18.53 34.96
C MET A 446 -29.40 17.26 35.79
N VAL A 447 -28.22 17.03 36.34
CA VAL A 447 -27.91 15.98 37.31
C VAL A 447 -27.68 16.62 38.67
N THR A 448 -28.38 16.14 39.70
CA THR A 448 -28.22 16.62 41.08
C THR A 448 -27.22 15.74 41.81
N PHE A 449 -26.22 16.34 42.47
CA PHE A 449 -25.23 15.64 43.28
C PHE A 449 -25.50 15.79 44.79
N ALA A 450 -24.94 14.88 45.58
CA ALA A 450 -25.14 14.81 47.04
C ALA A 450 -24.56 16.02 47.80
N ASP A 451 -23.63 16.76 47.19
CA ASP A 451 -23.11 18.02 47.71
C ASP A 451 -24.04 19.23 47.43
N GLY A 452 -25.15 19.00 46.72
CA GLY A 452 -26.14 19.99 46.33
C GLY A 452 -25.79 20.76 45.06
N THR A 453 -24.72 20.37 44.35
CA THR A 453 -24.42 20.93 43.03
C THR A 453 -25.32 20.30 41.95
N GLU A 454 -25.64 21.09 40.94
CA GLU A 454 -26.32 20.64 39.72
C GLU A 454 -25.37 20.85 38.54
N ARG A 455 -25.23 19.84 37.69
CA ARG A 455 -24.36 19.88 36.49
C ARG A 455 -25.09 19.28 35.30
N LYS A 456 -24.59 19.53 34.09
CA LYS A 456 -25.25 19.06 32.87
C LYS A 456 -25.10 17.55 32.69
N ILE A 457 -26.14 16.93 32.17
CA ILE A 457 -26.04 15.74 31.32
C ILE A 457 -26.46 16.19 29.93
N SER A 458 -25.64 15.89 28.92
CA SER A 458 -25.81 16.42 27.57
C SER A 458 -25.76 15.29 26.56
N GLU A 459 -26.58 15.41 25.52
CA GLU A 459 -26.58 14.56 24.34
C GLU A 459 -25.64 15.14 23.29
N PHE A 460 -24.65 14.37 22.87
CA PHE A 460 -23.61 14.81 21.94
C PHE A 460 -23.64 14.08 20.62
N TRP A 461 -23.59 14.85 19.54
CA TRP A 461 -23.53 14.39 18.17
C TRP A 461 -22.07 14.41 17.74
N PHE A 462 -21.41 13.25 17.77
CA PHE A 462 -19.98 13.18 17.43
C PHE A 462 -19.74 13.06 15.92
N PRO A 463 -18.76 13.79 15.37
CA PRO A 463 -18.24 13.49 14.04
C PRO A 463 -17.58 12.12 14.02
N VAL A 464 -17.80 11.38 12.94
CA VAL A 464 -17.23 10.05 12.69
C VAL A 464 -16.44 10.03 11.37
N ASN A 465 -15.38 9.22 11.31
CA ASN A 465 -14.66 8.92 10.08
C ASN A 465 -14.79 7.43 9.76
N THR A 466 -15.44 7.11 8.65
CA THR A 466 -15.66 5.73 8.22
C THR A 466 -14.45 5.16 7.48
N SER A 467 -13.48 5.97 7.04
CA SER A 467 -12.24 5.43 6.45
C SER A 467 -11.35 4.74 7.49
N ASP A 468 -11.42 5.19 8.75
CA ASP A 468 -10.74 4.62 9.92
C ASP A 468 -11.77 3.83 10.72
N THR A 469 -11.95 2.56 10.34
CA THR A 469 -12.92 1.65 10.96
C THR A 469 -12.24 0.39 11.41
N THR A 470 -12.72 -0.18 12.52
CA THR A 470 -12.25 -1.48 13.01
C THR A 470 -13.40 -2.43 13.24
N GLN A 471 -13.12 -3.72 13.12
CA GLN A 471 -14.03 -4.82 13.45
C GLN A 471 -13.37 -5.72 14.48
N THR A 472 -14.16 -6.20 15.44
CA THR A 472 -13.68 -7.20 16.40
C THR A 472 -13.95 -8.62 15.87
N GLY A 473 -12.88 -9.39 15.66
CA GLY A 473 -12.90 -10.79 15.23
C GLY A 473 -13.42 -11.75 16.32
N GLY A 474 -13.66 -13.01 15.92
CA GLY A 474 -14.31 -14.02 16.78
C GLY A 474 -13.52 -14.44 18.02
N ASP A 475 -12.22 -14.15 18.09
CA ASP A 475 -11.34 -14.36 19.23
C ASP A 475 -11.04 -13.08 20.04
N GLY A 476 -11.64 -11.95 19.64
CA GLY A 476 -11.44 -10.63 20.24
C GLY A 476 -10.29 -9.82 19.63
N GLU A 477 -9.68 -10.28 18.54
CA GLU A 477 -8.72 -9.49 17.76
C GLU A 477 -9.40 -8.28 17.11
N ILE A 478 -8.78 -7.10 17.19
CA ILE A 478 -9.26 -5.89 16.52
C ILE A 478 -8.56 -5.83 15.16
N VAL A 479 -9.35 -5.82 14.09
CA VAL A 479 -8.89 -5.77 12.71
C VAL A 479 -9.34 -4.46 12.09
N GLU A 480 -8.41 -3.74 11.45
CA GLU A 480 -8.75 -2.55 10.67
C GLU A 480 -9.52 -2.96 9.41
N THR A 481 -10.58 -2.22 9.08
CA THR A 481 -11.44 -2.47 7.93
C THR A 481 -11.53 -1.26 7.02
N LYS A 482 -11.97 -1.48 5.77
CA LYS A 482 -12.14 -0.43 4.78
C LYS A 482 -13.59 0.01 4.79
N GLY A 483 -13.93 0.99 5.64
CA GLY A 483 -15.34 1.26 5.95
C GLY A 483 -15.96 0.15 6.80
N ASN A 484 -17.29 0.10 6.81
CA ASN A 484 -18.04 -0.92 7.54
C ASN A 484 -18.21 -2.19 6.68
N VAL A 485 -17.12 -2.56 6.01
CA VAL A 485 -17.01 -3.78 5.20
C VAL A 485 -16.10 -4.73 5.93
N PRO A 486 -16.51 -5.98 6.20
CA PRO A 486 -15.68 -6.93 6.93
C PRO A 486 -14.37 -7.20 6.19
N ASP A 487 -13.29 -7.44 6.95
CA ASP A 487 -12.07 -8.02 6.40
C ASP A 487 -12.38 -9.35 5.69
N ILE A 488 -11.71 -9.62 4.57
CA ILE A 488 -12.03 -10.77 3.71
C ILE A 488 -11.82 -12.10 4.45
N THR A 489 -10.83 -12.19 5.35
CA THR A 489 -10.57 -13.38 6.16
C THR A 489 -11.70 -13.57 7.17
N LEU A 490 -12.08 -12.51 7.88
CA LEU A 490 -13.21 -12.54 8.82
C LEU A 490 -14.53 -12.88 8.12
N ALA A 491 -14.77 -12.33 6.94
CA ALA A 491 -15.95 -12.61 6.12
C ALA A 491 -16.00 -14.09 5.70
N ILE A 492 -14.86 -14.66 5.27
CA ILE A 492 -14.76 -16.08 4.90
C ILE A 492 -15.03 -16.99 6.10
N GLU A 493 -14.53 -16.62 7.29
CA GLU A 493 -14.78 -17.37 8.52
C GLU A 493 -16.26 -17.30 8.95
N ALA A 494 -16.91 -16.16 8.74
CA ALA A 494 -18.32 -15.96 9.02
C ALA A 494 -19.25 -16.70 8.04
N ASP A 495 -18.84 -16.86 6.77
CA ASP A 495 -19.63 -17.55 5.74
C ASP A 495 -19.69 -19.08 5.95
N LYS A 496 -20.77 -19.52 6.60
CA LYS A 496 -21.05 -20.95 6.85
C LYS A 496 -21.35 -21.76 5.59
N THR A 497 -21.63 -21.11 4.45
CA THR A 497 -21.92 -21.79 3.19
C THR A 497 -20.64 -22.21 2.45
N GLY A 498 -19.54 -21.50 2.69
CA GLY A 498 -18.26 -21.65 1.99
C GLY A 498 -18.25 -21.08 0.57
N THR A 499 -19.28 -20.33 0.19
CA THR A 499 -19.40 -19.68 -1.13
C THR A 499 -18.31 -18.65 -1.31
N LEU A 500 -18.10 -17.78 -0.32
CA LEU A 500 -17.10 -16.72 -0.38
C LEU A 500 -15.68 -17.28 -0.48
N ALA A 501 -15.39 -18.33 0.29
CA ALA A 501 -14.10 -19.03 0.22
C ALA A 501 -13.80 -19.59 -1.18
N VAL A 502 -14.82 -20.07 -1.88
CA VAL A 502 -14.69 -20.57 -3.26
C VAL A 502 -14.44 -19.43 -4.24
N LEU A 503 -15.20 -18.34 -4.13
CA LEU A 503 -15.04 -17.15 -4.98
C LEU A 503 -13.65 -16.54 -4.81
N TYR A 504 -13.25 -16.27 -3.57
CA TYR A 504 -11.96 -15.68 -3.23
C TYR A 504 -10.80 -16.57 -3.71
N LYS A 505 -10.86 -17.89 -3.46
CA LYS A 505 -9.84 -18.81 -3.97
C LYS A 505 -9.74 -18.80 -5.49
N LYS A 506 -10.88 -18.73 -6.19
CA LYS A 506 -10.90 -18.67 -7.65
C LYS A 506 -10.27 -17.36 -8.14
N TYR A 507 -10.55 -16.25 -7.48
CA TYR A 507 -9.95 -14.95 -7.77
C TYR A 507 -8.43 -14.99 -7.61
N CYS A 508 -7.93 -15.46 -6.45
CA CYS A 508 -6.49 -15.52 -6.17
C CYS A 508 -5.74 -16.41 -7.18
N LEU A 509 -6.40 -17.43 -7.74
CA LEU A 509 -5.80 -18.39 -8.65
C LEU A 509 -5.89 -17.99 -10.14
N SER A 510 -6.74 -17.03 -10.50
CA SER A 510 -6.94 -16.65 -11.90
C SER A 510 -5.79 -15.78 -12.42
N GLU A 511 -5.40 -16.01 -13.66
CA GLU A 511 -4.48 -15.15 -14.44
C GLU A 511 -5.26 -14.26 -15.44
N ASP A 512 -6.58 -14.47 -15.55
CA ASP A 512 -7.45 -13.73 -16.44
C ASP A 512 -8.06 -12.53 -15.69
N PHE A 513 -7.64 -11.33 -16.08
CA PHE A 513 -8.11 -10.10 -15.45
C PHE A 513 -9.61 -9.85 -15.65
N VAL A 514 -10.22 -10.38 -16.72
CA VAL A 514 -11.67 -10.29 -16.95
C VAL A 514 -12.40 -11.15 -15.93
N GLU A 515 -11.94 -12.38 -15.72
CA GLU A 515 -12.48 -13.27 -14.69
C GLU A 515 -12.27 -12.68 -13.30
N LYS A 516 -11.12 -12.04 -13.03
CA LYS A 516 -10.89 -11.32 -11.77
C LYS A 516 -11.87 -10.17 -11.58
N ARG A 517 -12.16 -9.36 -12.60
CA ARG A 517 -13.16 -8.28 -12.50
C ARG A 517 -14.54 -8.82 -12.15
N PHE A 518 -14.95 -9.90 -12.81
CA PHE A 518 -16.19 -10.62 -12.50
C PHE A 518 -16.23 -11.12 -11.06
N LEU A 519 -15.17 -11.82 -10.61
CA LEU A 519 -15.11 -12.39 -9.27
C LEU A 519 -14.99 -11.32 -8.19
N SER A 520 -14.24 -10.24 -8.43
CA SER A 520 -14.15 -9.08 -7.53
C SER A 520 -15.54 -8.49 -7.27
N LYS A 521 -16.33 -8.29 -8.33
CA LYS A 521 -17.71 -7.79 -8.22
C LYS A 521 -18.59 -8.73 -7.39
N GLN A 522 -18.49 -10.04 -7.62
CA GLN A 522 -19.26 -11.03 -6.85
C GLN A 522 -18.85 -11.08 -5.37
N ILE A 523 -17.55 -11.03 -5.09
CA ILE A 523 -17.01 -10.98 -3.73
C ILE A 523 -17.51 -9.71 -3.04
N LEU A 524 -17.39 -8.55 -3.70
CA LEU A 524 -17.85 -7.26 -3.19
C LEU A 524 -19.34 -7.30 -2.84
N TYR A 525 -20.19 -7.77 -3.75
CA TYR A 525 -21.63 -7.92 -3.49
C TYR A 525 -21.97 -8.95 -2.41
N PHE A 526 -21.11 -9.95 -2.20
CA PHE A 526 -21.30 -10.94 -1.15
C PHE A 526 -20.96 -10.35 0.22
N ILE A 527 -19.79 -9.71 0.37
CA ILE A 527 -19.31 -9.19 1.67
C ILE A 527 -20.11 -7.98 2.15
N THR A 528 -20.77 -7.26 1.24
CA THR A 528 -21.66 -6.14 1.59
C THR A 528 -23.14 -6.52 1.57
N ASP A 529 -23.49 -7.82 1.52
CA ASP A 529 -24.89 -8.30 1.46
C ASP A 529 -25.74 -7.69 0.32
N SER A 530 -25.10 -7.25 -0.77
CA SER A 530 -25.77 -6.60 -1.91
C SER A 530 -26.34 -7.60 -2.93
N THR A 531 -25.99 -8.88 -2.84
CA THR A 531 -26.30 -9.90 -3.86
C THR A 531 -27.80 -10.03 -4.17
N ASP A 532 -28.66 -9.99 -3.14
CA ASP A 532 -30.10 -10.23 -3.27
C ASP A 532 -30.94 -8.94 -3.46
N ILE A 533 -30.28 -7.80 -3.63
CA ILE A 533 -30.97 -6.51 -3.81
C ILE A 533 -31.41 -6.36 -5.28
N SER A 534 -32.68 -6.03 -5.48
CA SER A 534 -33.20 -5.76 -6.84
C SER A 534 -32.60 -4.45 -7.38
N PRO A 535 -31.99 -4.44 -8.59
CA PRO A 535 -31.26 -3.29 -9.14
C PRO A 535 -32.07 -1.97 -9.15
N ASN A 536 -33.38 -2.05 -9.36
CA ASN A 536 -34.25 -0.87 -9.49
C ASN A 536 -35.00 -0.50 -8.21
N SER A 537 -34.73 -1.16 -7.08
CA SER A 537 -35.45 -0.96 -5.82
C SER A 537 -35.29 0.44 -5.22
N ARG A 538 -34.23 1.18 -5.60
CA ARG A 538 -33.92 2.55 -5.14
C ARG A 538 -34.16 3.63 -6.20
N GLY A 539 -35.19 3.43 -7.03
CA GLY A 539 -35.66 4.43 -8.00
C GLY A 539 -34.98 4.41 -9.38
N GLY A 540 -34.03 3.50 -9.61
CA GLY A 540 -33.48 3.18 -10.93
C GLY A 540 -32.54 4.22 -11.55
N ASN A 541 -32.15 5.27 -10.82
CA ASN A 541 -31.12 6.22 -11.30
C ASN A 541 -29.70 5.68 -11.10
N ILE A 542 -29.52 4.74 -10.19
CA ILE A 542 -28.30 3.97 -9.90
C ILE A 542 -28.75 2.52 -9.60
N ASP A 543 -27.88 1.54 -9.86
CA ASP A 543 -28.11 0.17 -9.41
C ASP A 543 -28.17 0.15 -7.88
N ALA A 544 -29.26 -0.36 -7.32
CA ALA A 544 -29.46 -0.39 -5.88
C ALA A 544 -28.45 -1.29 -5.16
N ARG A 545 -27.86 -2.29 -5.84
CA ARG A 545 -26.78 -3.12 -5.29
C ARG A 545 -25.50 -2.31 -5.14
N ASP A 546 -25.16 -1.54 -6.17
CA ASP A 546 -24.01 -0.62 -6.13
C ASP A 546 -24.21 0.47 -5.07
N LEU A 547 -25.42 1.03 -4.96
CA LEU A 547 -25.75 1.98 -3.90
C LEU A 547 -25.57 1.35 -2.51
N HIS A 548 -26.05 0.12 -2.32
CA HIS A 548 -25.91 -0.57 -1.04
C HIS A 548 -24.44 -0.81 -0.68
N VAL A 549 -23.58 -1.17 -1.65
CA VAL A 549 -22.12 -1.24 -1.41
C VAL A 549 -21.60 0.09 -0.86
N ILE A 550 -21.96 1.22 -1.49
CA ILE A 550 -21.55 2.55 -0.99
C ILE A 550 -22.06 2.75 0.44
N GLU A 551 -23.33 2.47 0.70
CA GLU A 551 -23.95 2.62 2.02
C GLU A 551 -23.22 1.80 3.09
N THR A 552 -22.80 0.57 2.76
CA THR A 552 -21.99 -0.28 3.63
C THR A 552 -20.60 0.32 3.88
N PHE A 553 -19.87 0.74 2.85
CA PHE A 553 -18.55 1.38 3.05
C PHE A 553 -18.65 2.66 3.89
N MET A 554 -19.70 3.45 3.69
CA MET A 554 -19.95 4.70 4.41
C MET A 554 -20.57 4.48 5.79
N GLY A 555 -20.83 3.22 6.18
CA GLY A 555 -21.47 2.86 7.45
C GLY A 555 -22.88 3.39 7.64
N ARG A 556 -23.54 3.86 6.56
CA ARG A 556 -24.81 4.60 6.67
C ARG A 556 -25.61 4.69 5.38
N GLU A 557 -26.93 4.58 5.51
CA GLU A 557 -27.85 4.66 4.36
C GLU A 557 -27.83 6.04 3.66
N PHE A 558 -28.05 6.03 2.36
CA PHE A 558 -28.17 7.24 1.56
C PHE A 558 -29.54 7.88 1.77
N VAL A 559 -29.55 9.13 2.22
CA VAL A 559 -30.76 9.93 2.34
C VAL A 559 -30.55 11.26 1.63
N GLY A 560 -31.14 11.42 0.44
CA GLY A 560 -31.04 12.64 -0.35
C GLY A 560 -32.20 13.61 -0.14
N VAL A 561 -32.17 14.73 -0.87
CA VAL A 561 -33.31 15.65 -0.94
C VAL A 561 -34.52 14.96 -1.58
N GLY A 562 -35.52 14.63 -0.75
CA GLY A 562 -36.74 13.94 -1.17
C GLY A 562 -36.85 12.48 -0.72
N GLY A 563 -35.92 11.98 0.09
CA GLY A 563 -35.97 10.65 0.71
C GLY A 563 -34.80 9.76 0.32
N THR A 564 -34.97 8.46 0.51
CA THR A 564 -33.91 7.44 0.33
C THR A 564 -33.59 7.11 -1.12
N ASN A 565 -34.38 7.56 -2.10
CA ASN A 565 -34.12 7.31 -3.51
C ASN A 565 -33.24 8.43 -4.11
N PRO A 566 -32.04 8.13 -4.64
CA PRO A 566 -31.21 9.14 -5.27
C PRO A 566 -31.90 9.76 -6.48
N ASN A 567 -31.94 11.09 -6.52
CA ASN A 567 -32.28 11.82 -7.74
C ASN A 567 -31.13 11.73 -8.75
N SER A 568 -31.34 12.19 -9.99
CA SER A 568 -30.34 12.06 -11.06
C SER A 568 -29.00 12.74 -10.76
N ASN A 569 -28.99 13.83 -10.00
CA ASN A 569 -27.75 14.54 -9.68
C ASN A 569 -26.95 13.78 -8.61
N ALA A 570 -27.62 13.34 -7.54
CA ALA A 570 -27.01 12.51 -6.51
C ALA A 570 -26.50 11.19 -7.11
N ALA A 571 -27.30 10.54 -7.95
CA ALA A 571 -26.91 9.29 -8.63
C ALA A 571 -25.64 9.46 -9.49
N ASN A 572 -25.42 10.61 -10.12
CA ASN A 572 -24.19 10.84 -10.89
C ASN A 572 -22.94 10.96 -10.02
N ILE A 573 -23.08 11.45 -8.79
CA ILE A 573 -21.97 11.51 -7.82
C ILE A 573 -21.73 10.09 -7.29
N LEU A 574 -22.79 9.43 -6.83
CA LEU A 574 -22.74 8.07 -6.27
C LEU A 574 -22.16 7.05 -7.27
N LYS A 575 -22.48 7.14 -8.56
CA LYS A 575 -21.87 6.27 -9.59
C LYS A 575 -20.37 6.44 -9.70
N LYS A 576 -19.86 7.68 -9.60
CA LYS A 576 -18.41 7.93 -9.64
C LYS A 576 -17.73 7.39 -8.39
N LEU A 577 -18.35 7.64 -7.23
CA LEU A 577 -17.89 7.11 -5.96
C LEU A 577 -17.83 5.58 -6.00
N TYR A 578 -18.86 4.92 -6.54
CA TYR A 578 -18.86 3.48 -6.73
C TYR A 578 -17.71 2.99 -7.61
N ILE A 579 -17.47 3.65 -8.75
CA ILE A 579 -16.36 3.30 -9.66
C ILE A 579 -15.02 3.40 -8.92
N SER A 580 -14.80 4.44 -8.12
CA SER A 580 -13.59 4.56 -7.31
C SER A 580 -13.48 3.42 -6.30
N LEU A 581 -14.53 3.16 -5.49
CA LEU A 581 -14.55 2.06 -4.51
C LEU A 581 -14.26 0.70 -5.16
N GLU A 582 -14.92 0.40 -6.28
CA GLU A 582 -14.74 -0.86 -7.01
C GLU A 582 -13.31 -1.05 -7.50
N ASN A 583 -12.68 0.01 -8.02
CA ASN A 583 -11.30 -0.07 -8.47
C ASN A 583 -10.32 -0.23 -7.31
N ILE A 584 -10.53 0.47 -6.20
CA ILE A 584 -9.70 0.31 -5.01
C ILE A 584 -9.83 -1.13 -4.46
N PHE A 585 -11.06 -1.62 -4.34
CA PHE A 585 -11.32 -3.00 -3.91
C PHE A 585 -10.68 -4.05 -4.83
N PHE A 586 -10.76 -3.85 -6.15
CA PHE A 586 -10.10 -4.72 -7.12
C PHE A 586 -8.57 -4.73 -6.97
N SER A 587 -7.97 -3.56 -6.74
CA SER A 587 -6.52 -3.45 -6.53
C SER A 587 -6.08 -4.06 -5.21
N ASP A 588 -6.87 -3.89 -4.15
CA ASP A 588 -6.63 -4.48 -2.82
C ASP A 588 -6.61 -6.01 -2.88
N LEU A 589 -7.64 -6.62 -3.47
CA LEU A 589 -7.68 -8.07 -3.68
C LEU A 589 -6.50 -8.59 -4.53
N ASN A 590 -6.00 -7.80 -5.48
CA ASN A 590 -4.86 -8.21 -6.30
C ASN A 590 -3.56 -8.32 -5.50
N VAL A 591 -3.39 -7.52 -4.43
CA VAL A 591 -2.23 -7.61 -3.51
C VAL A 591 -2.21 -8.94 -2.75
N GLU A 592 -3.33 -9.64 -2.67
CA GLU A 592 -3.45 -10.97 -2.05
C GLU A 592 -3.51 -12.11 -3.09
N SER A 593 -3.47 -11.80 -4.38
CA SER A 593 -3.57 -12.75 -5.48
C SER A 593 -2.19 -13.17 -6.02
N GLN A 594 -2.15 -13.97 -7.09
CA GLN A 594 -0.90 -14.22 -7.83
C GLN A 594 -0.22 -12.95 -8.37
N ASP A 595 -0.97 -11.85 -8.59
CA ASP A 595 -0.41 -10.57 -9.03
C ASP A 595 0.35 -9.83 -7.92
N SER A 596 0.20 -10.24 -6.66
CA SER A 596 0.92 -9.71 -5.50
C SER A 596 2.43 -9.67 -5.73
N PHE A 597 2.97 -10.65 -6.44
CA PHE A 597 4.40 -10.71 -6.77
C PHE A 597 4.84 -9.46 -7.55
N TYR A 598 4.05 -9.03 -8.53
CA TYR A 598 4.39 -7.88 -9.36
C TYR A 598 4.11 -6.55 -8.66
N ILE A 599 3.01 -6.44 -7.94
CA ILE A 599 2.66 -5.22 -7.20
C ILE A 599 3.69 -4.95 -6.11
N ASN A 600 4.11 -5.98 -5.36
CA ASN A 600 5.14 -5.85 -4.31
C ASN A 600 6.55 -5.59 -4.84
N MET A 601 6.80 -5.72 -6.16
CA MET A 601 8.07 -5.32 -6.80
C MET A 601 8.14 -3.83 -7.12
N ILE A 602 7.04 -3.09 -6.97
CA ILE A 602 6.99 -1.65 -7.20
C ILE A 602 7.62 -0.96 -5.99
N PHE A 603 8.82 -0.41 -6.17
CA PHE A 603 9.51 0.30 -5.10
C PHE A 603 9.08 1.76 -5.07
N VAL A 604 8.51 2.19 -3.95
CA VAL A 604 8.13 3.59 -3.72
C VAL A 604 9.09 4.22 -2.71
N SER A 605 9.63 5.37 -3.07
CA SER A 605 10.46 6.23 -2.22
C SER A 605 9.81 7.60 -2.05
N GLU A 606 10.31 8.39 -1.10
CA GLU A 606 9.90 9.78 -0.91
C GLU A 606 11.11 10.69 -1.12
N ASP A 607 10.91 11.81 -1.82
CA ASP A 607 11.91 12.85 -1.90
C ASP A 607 11.95 13.73 -0.63
N GLU A 608 12.87 14.70 -0.61
CA GLU A 608 13.03 15.65 0.50
C GLU A 608 11.80 16.57 0.70
N GLN A 609 10.87 16.62 -0.26
CA GLN A 609 9.62 17.38 -0.20
C GLN A 609 8.43 16.50 0.19
N GLY A 610 8.62 15.19 0.36
CA GLY A 610 7.57 14.23 0.67
C GLY A 610 6.80 13.72 -0.55
N ASN A 611 7.23 14.06 -1.77
CA ASN A 611 6.59 13.53 -2.99
C ASN A 611 6.97 12.06 -3.17
N LYS A 612 6.02 11.25 -3.60
CA LYS A 612 6.26 9.83 -3.90
C LYS A 612 6.99 9.67 -5.23
N ILE A 613 8.00 8.81 -5.26
CA ILE A 613 8.77 8.44 -6.46
C ILE A 613 8.72 6.93 -6.61
N VAL A 614 8.33 6.46 -7.80
CA VAL A 614 8.22 5.03 -8.12
C VAL A 614 9.42 4.57 -8.96
N ASP A 615 10.07 3.47 -8.58
CA ASP A 615 11.15 2.83 -9.32
C ASP A 615 10.68 1.52 -9.97
N PHE A 616 10.62 1.55 -11.31
CA PHE A 616 10.22 0.40 -12.13
C PHE A 616 11.38 -0.49 -12.58
N THR A 617 12.62 -0.21 -12.17
CA THR A 617 13.82 -0.88 -12.71
C THR A 617 13.76 -2.40 -12.56
N PHE A 618 13.39 -2.88 -11.37
CA PHE A 618 13.31 -4.32 -11.11
C PHE A 618 12.10 -4.96 -11.79
N LEU A 619 10.94 -4.31 -11.70
CA LEU A 619 9.71 -4.77 -12.35
C LEU A 619 9.90 -4.94 -13.87
N ASN A 620 10.51 -3.94 -14.51
CA ASN A 620 10.77 -3.98 -15.96
C ASN A 620 11.71 -5.10 -16.35
N ALA A 621 12.77 -5.36 -15.56
CA ALA A 621 13.69 -6.46 -15.85
C ALA A 621 13.00 -7.83 -15.87
N ILE A 622 12.03 -8.07 -14.98
CA ILE A 622 11.28 -9.32 -14.93
C ILE A 622 10.28 -9.41 -16.08
N LEU A 623 9.44 -8.39 -16.28
CA LEU A 623 8.42 -8.42 -17.34
C LEU A 623 9.05 -8.51 -18.74
N GLU A 624 10.16 -7.83 -18.99
CA GLU A 624 10.88 -7.95 -20.27
C GLU A 624 11.43 -9.35 -20.53
N MET A 625 11.91 -10.03 -19.49
CA MET A 625 12.35 -11.41 -19.61
C MET A 625 11.19 -12.32 -19.99
N GLU A 626 10.04 -12.17 -19.34
CA GLU A 626 8.83 -12.95 -19.61
C GLU A 626 8.33 -12.74 -21.05
N ILE A 627 8.27 -11.48 -21.48
CA ILE A 627 7.97 -11.10 -22.86
C ILE A 627 8.97 -11.73 -23.83
N ALA A 628 10.26 -11.68 -23.54
CA ALA A 628 11.30 -12.27 -24.39
C ALA A 628 11.21 -13.80 -24.49
N THR A 629 10.67 -14.46 -23.46
CA THR A 629 10.41 -15.91 -23.46
C THR A 629 9.08 -16.30 -24.11
N GLY A 630 8.26 -15.32 -24.50
CA GLY A 630 6.97 -15.53 -25.16
C GLY A 630 5.81 -15.81 -24.20
N GLU A 631 5.97 -15.46 -22.92
CA GLU A 631 4.88 -15.56 -21.93
C GLU A 631 3.84 -14.45 -22.18
N ASN A 632 2.59 -14.73 -21.82
CA ASN A 632 1.54 -13.73 -21.85
C ASN A 632 1.59 -12.91 -20.56
N VAL A 633 1.85 -11.61 -20.68
CA VAL A 633 1.93 -10.68 -19.55
C VAL A 633 0.76 -9.67 -19.52
N GLU A 634 -0.23 -9.81 -20.41
CA GLU A 634 -1.32 -8.84 -20.54
C GLU A 634 -2.12 -8.71 -19.23
N GLY A 635 -2.43 -9.83 -18.56
CA GLY A 635 -3.08 -9.81 -17.24
C GLY A 635 -2.25 -9.07 -16.18
N ASN A 636 -0.94 -9.29 -16.15
CA ASN A 636 -0.06 -8.61 -15.19
C ASN A 636 0.02 -7.10 -15.49
N LEU A 637 0.18 -6.73 -16.76
CA LEU A 637 0.18 -5.32 -17.18
C LEU A 637 -1.12 -4.62 -16.82
N TYR A 638 -2.26 -5.32 -16.95
CA TYR A 638 -3.55 -4.80 -16.53
C TYR A 638 -3.60 -4.55 -15.01
N SER A 639 -3.28 -5.55 -14.19
CA SER A 639 -3.34 -5.44 -12.72
C SER A 639 -2.39 -4.36 -12.19
N ILE A 640 -1.15 -4.31 -12.70
CA ILE A 640 -0.17 -3.27 -12.35
C ILE A 640 -0.67 -1.90 -12.80
N GLY A 641 -1.20 -1.80 -14.02
CA GLY A 641 -1.74 -0.56 -14.56
C GLY A 641 -2.90 -0.02 -13.72
N SER A 642 -3.82 -0.88 -13.28
CA SER A 642 -4.92 -0.48 -12.39
C SER A 642 -4.42 0.00 -11.03
N TYR A 643 -3.47 -0.69 -10.42
CA TYR A 643 -2.85 -0.24 -9.17
C TYR A 643 -2.15 1.12 -9.32
N LEU A 644 -1.34 1.31 -10.37
CA LEU A 644 -0.63 2.57 -10.59
C LEU A 644 -1.57 3.73 -10.93
N SER A 645 -2.72 3.45 -11.56
CA SER A 645 -3.71 4.48 -11.86
C SER A 645 -4.31 5.04 -10.57
N LEU A 646 -4.62 4.17 -9.59
CA LEU A 646 -5.05 4.59 -8.25
C LEU A 646 -3.92 5.28 -7.48
N PHE A 647 -2.69 4.82 -7.63
CA PHE A 647 -1.53 5.45 -7.01
C PHE A 647 -1.31 6.89 -7.51
N ASP A 648 -1.47 7.11 -8.82
CA ASP A 648 -1.40 8.45 -9.43
C ASP A 648 -2.51 9.35 -8.93
N GLU A 649 -3.74 8.83 -8.79
CA GLU A 649 -4.84 9.56 -8.16
C GLU A 649 -4.52 9.89 -6.70
N ALA A 650 -3.99 8.93 -5.95
CA ALA A 650 -3.73 9.04 -4.52
C ALA A 650 -2.58 10.00 -4.15
N TYR A 651 -1.57 10.11 -5.00
CA TYR A 651 -0.36 10.86 -4.65
C TYR A 651 -0.02 11.98 -5.65
N ASP A 652 -0.93 12.27 -6.59
CA ASP A 652 -0.71 13.22 -7.69
C ASP A 652 0.60 12.94 -8.44
N THR A 653 0.82 11.66 -8.78
CA THR A 653 2.01 11.19 -9.50
C THR A 653 1.72 10.91 -10.98
N ASN A 654 2.74 10.48 -11.72
CA ASN A 654 2.66 10.10 -13.13
C ASN A 654 3.15 8.67 -13.40
N ALA A 655 3.21 7.84 -12.35
CA ALA A 655 3.75 6.49 -12.37
C ALA A 655 3.03 5.58 -13.38
N PHE A 656 1.70 5.66 -13.46
CA PHE A 656 0.94 4.93 -14.47
C PHE A 656 1.28 5.42 -15.88
N SER A 657 1.38 6.74 -16.08
CA SER A 657 1.71 7.30 -17.40
C SER A 657 3.11 6.88 -17.86
N GLU A 658 4.09 6.85 -16.96
CA GLU A 658 5.45 6.39 -17.24
C GLU A 658 5.46 4.89 -17.60
N PHE A 659 4.82 4.06 -16.76
CA PHE A 659 4.67 2.62 -17.00
C PHE A 659 3.98 2.32 -18.34
N SER A 660 2.84 2.97 -18.60
CA SER A 660 2.06 2.76 -19.83
C SER A 660 2.85 3.16 -21.08
N THR A 661 3.57 4.29 -21.03
CA THR A 661 4.40 4.75 -22.14
C THR A 661 5.53 3.76 -22.44
N TYR A 662 6.13 3.18 -21.41
CA TYR A 662 7.19 2.19 -21.55
C TYR A 662 6.72 0.96 -22.31
N TYR A 663 5.66 0.30 -21.83
CA TYR A 663 5.20 -0.97 -22.42
C TYR A 663 4.53 -0.80 -23.78
N LYS A 664 3.89 0.34 -24.06
CA LYS A 664 3.44 0.71 -25.41
C LYS A 664 4.61 0.78 -26.41
N ALA A 665 5.80 1.17 -25.96
CA ALA A 665 7.00 1.21 -26.80
C ALA A 665 7.67 -0.17 -26.94
N VAL A 666 7.58 -1.04 -25.92
CA VAL A 666 8.07 -2.43 -25.97
C VAL A 666 7.30 -3.23 -27.02
N SER A 667 5.96 -3.20 -26.97
CA SER A 667 5.11 -3.74 -28.03
C SER A 667 3.81 -2.94 -28.16
N PRO A 668 3.48 -2.45 -29.37
CA PRO A 668 2.21 -1.75 -29.61
C PRO A 668 0.96 -2.57 -29.29
N GLN A 669 1.07 -3.91 -29.22
CA GLN A 669 -0.05 -4.78 -28.85
C GLN A 669 -0.57 -4.51 -27.43
N TYR A 670 0.28 -3.98 -26.54
CA TYR A 670 -0.10 -3.69 -25.16
C TYR A 670 -0.83 -2.36 -25.00
N ALA A 671 -1.03 -1.60 -26.08
CA ALA A 671 -1.65 -0.28 -25.99
C ALA A 671 -3.07 -0.34 -25.42
N ASP A 672 -3.87 -1.29 -25.89
CA ASP A 672 -5.27 -1.42 -25.50
C ASP A 672 -5.40 -1.96 -24.08
N ILE A 673 -4.61 -2.96 -23.67
CA ILE A 673 -4.65 -3.50 -22.29
C ILE A 673 -4.23 -2.46 -21.24
N LEU A 674 -3.24 -1.62 -21.56
CA LEU A 674 -2.83 -0.53 -20.67
C LEU A 674 -3.86 0.61 -20.67
N GLU A 675 -4.55 0.86 -21.77
CA GLU A 675 -5.63 1.85 -21.76
C GLU A 675 -6.85 1.34 -20.98
N LEU A 676 -7.15 0.05 -21.11
CA LEU A 676 -8.18 -0.68 -20.37
C LEU A 676 -7.96 -0.60 -18.85
N SER A 677 -6.71 -0.68 -18.40
CA SER A 677 -6.37 -0.69 -16.96
C SER A 677 -6.60 0.62 -16.21
N LYS A 678 -6.78 1.76 -16.91
CA LYS A 678 -6.98 3.09 -16.29
C LYS A 678 -8.28 3.21 -15.51
N SER A 679 -9.34 2.59 -15.99
CA SER A 679 -10.68 2.68 -15.40
C SER A 679 -11.43 1.43 -15.76
N GLY A 680 -11.48 0.44 -14.87
CA GLY A 680 -12.35 -0.72 -15.05
C GLY A 680 -13.62 -0.53 -14.25
N THR A 681 -14.76 -0.35 -14.92
CA THR A 681 -16.07 -0.36 -14.27
C THR A 681 -16.74 -1.70 -14.54
N THR A 682 -17.24 -2.40 -13.52
CA THR A 682 -17.90 -3.70 -13.74
C THR A 682 -19.40 -3.62 -13.53
N TYR A 683 -20.15 -4.05 -14.55
CA TYR A 683 -21.59 -4.29 -14.47
C TYR A 683 -21.88 -5.78 -14.47
N LEU A 684 -22.70 -6.19 -13.51
CA LEU A 684 -23.22 -7.55 -13.40
C LEU A 684 -24.74 -7.49 -13.55
N ALA A 685 -25.28 -8.10 -14.60
CA ALA A 685 -26.72 -8.17 -14.84
C ALA A 685 -27.44 -9.06 -13.80
N THR A 686 -28.68 -9.46 -14.10
CA THR A 686 -29.48 -10.41 -13.33
C THR A 686 -29.66 -11.70 -14.13
N ASN A 687 -30.50 -12.63 -13.65
CA ASN A 687 -30.84 -13.83 -14.43
C ASN A 687 -32.12 -13.62 -15.28
N ASP A 688 -32.61 -12.38 -15.37
CA ASP A 688 -33.74 -11.97 -16.20
C ASP A 688 -33.21 -11.14 -17.39
N ASN A 689 -34.07 -10.90 -18.39
CA ASN A 689 -33.68 -10.04 -19.51
C ASN A 689 -33.37 -8.61 -19.05
N ASP A 690 -32.14 -8.18 -19.25
CA ASP A 690 -31.64 -6.87 -18.83
C ASP A 690 -31.46 -5.90 -20.01
N THR A 691 -31.44 -4.62 -19.69
CA THR A 691 -31.07 -3.57 -20.64
C THR A 691 -30.10 -2.63 -19.96
N TYR A 692 -28.86 -2.68 -20.39
CA TYR A 692 -27.78 -1.91 -19.81
C TYR A 692 -27.07 -1.08 -20.86
N ARG A 693 -26.68 0.12 -20.43
CA ARG A 693 -25.79 0.99 -21.18
C ARG A 693 -24.66 1.39 -20.23
N GLY A 694 -23.44 1.07 -20.65
CA GLY A 694 -22.19 1.44 -20.04
C GLY A 694 -21.97 2.94 -19.99
N THR A 695 -20.77 3.28 -19.57
CA THR A 695 -20.33 4.62 -19.22
C THR A 695 -19.57 5.25 -20.39
N GLY A 696 -18.72 6.23 -20.10
CA GLY A 696 -17.74 6.74 -21.07
C GLY A 696 -16.33 6.27 -20.75
N ASN A 697 -16.20 5.34 -19.80
CA ASN A 697 -14.97 4.70 -19.35
C ASN A 697 -14.92 3.30 -19.96
N ASN A 698 -13.86 2.55 -19.68
CA ASN A 698 -13.79 1.14 -20.07
C ASN A 698 -14.65 0.28 -19.14
N ASP A 699 -15.61 -0.44 -19.70
CA ASP A 699 -16.57 -1.23 -18.94
C ASP A 699 -16.36 -2.74 -19.12
N PHE A 700 -16.60 -3.49 -18.05
CA PHE A 700 -16.69 -4.94 -18.00
C PHE A 700 -18.15 -5.30 -17.75
N ILE A 701 -18.84 -5.79 -18.77
CA ILE A 701 -20.29 -5.99 -18.73
C ILE A 701 -20.59 -7.48 -18.84
N PHE A 702 -21.30 -8.04 -17.87
CA PHE A 702 -21.66 -9.45 -17.82
C PHE A 702 -23.20 -9.61 -17.78
N GLY A 703 -23.79 -10.18 -18.83
CA GLY A 703 -25.23 -10.40 -19.02
C GLY A 703 -25.84 -11.53 -18.20
N LEU A 704 -25.03 -12.49 -17.75
CA LEU A 704 -25.48 -13.66 -16.98
C LEU A 704 -26.53 -14.52 -17.71
N ASP A 705 -27.76 -14.64 -17.20
CA ASP A 705 -28.83 -15.38 -17.88
C ASP A 705 -29.86 -14.36 -18.35
N GLY A 706 -30.38 -14.48 -19.57
CA GLY A 706 -31.37 -13.53 -20.05
C GLY A 706 -31.40 -13.47 -21.56
N ASN A 707 -32.17 -12.55 -22.13
CA ASN A 707 -31.95 -12.13 -23.51
C ASN A 707 -31.73 -10.64 -23.43
N ASP A 708 -30.48 -10.26 -23.37
CA ASP A 708 -30.06 -8.97 -22.87
C ASP A 708 -29.84 -7.97 -23.99
N ILE A 709 -29.90 -6.70 -23.63
CA ILE A 709 -29.53 -5.59 -24.51
C ILE A 709 -28.40 -4.83 -23.82
N LEU A 710 -27.18 -5.07 -24.28
CA LEU A 710 -25.95 -4.58 -23.66
C LEU A 710 -25.25 -3.60 -24.61
N ASN A 711 -24.89 -2.42 -24.11
CA ASN A 711 -24.18 -1.40 -24.88
C ASN A 711 -23.00 -0.86 -24.06
N GLY A 712 -21.76 -1.00 -24.53
CA GLY A 712 -20.55 -0.47 -23.86
C GLY A 712 -20.46 1.06 -23.91
N ALA A 713 -20.95 1.63 -25.01
CA ALA A 713 -21.03 3.06 -25.30
C ALA A 713 -19.71 3.70 -25.75
N SER A 714 -18.81 4.07 -24.86
CA SER A 714 -17.51 4.65 -25.26
C SER A 714 -16.44 4.25 -24.29
N GLY A 715 -15.28 3.85 -24.79
CA GLY A 715 -14.26 3.19 -23.97
C GLY A 715 -13.73 1.97 -24.70
N ILE A 716 -12.82 1.23 -24.09
CA ILE A 716 -12.46 -0.12 -24.55
C ILE A 716 -13.30 -1.07 -23.71
N ASP A 717 -14.39 -1.59 -24.25
CA ASP A 717 -15.36 -2.35 -23.47
C ASP A 717 -15.17 -3.85 -23.65
N ILE A 718 -15.30 -4.61 -22.56
CA ILE A 718 -15.37 -6.07 -22.57
C ILE A 718 -16.79 -6.48 -22.18
N ILE A 719 -17.53 -7.08 -23.11
CA ILE A 719 -18.93 -7.42 -22.91
C ILE A 719 -19.15 -8.91 -23.14
N HIS A 720 -19.65 -9.60 -22.13
CA HIS A 720 -20.13 -10.97 -22.17
C HIS A 720 -21.65 -10.99 -22.11
N GLY A 721 -22.30 -11.54 -23.15
CA GLY A 721 -23.74 -11.85 -23.13
C GLY A 721 -24.06 -12.99 -22.18
N ASN A 722 -23.14 -13.96 -22.07
CA ASN A 722 -23.30 -15.17 -21.28
C ASN A 722 -24.43 -16.08 -21.83
N ASN A 723 -25.51 -16.32 -21.09
CA ASN A 723 -26.54 -17.28 -21.49
C ASN A 723 -27.77 -16.57 -22.04
N GLY A 724 -28.14 -16.92 -23.26
CA GLY A 724 -29.38 -16.58 -23.93
C GLY A 724 -29.13 -15.84 -25.24
N ASN A 725 -30.13 -15.14 -25.78
CA ASN A 725 -29.99 -14.54 -27.12
C ASN A 725 -29.83 -13.02 -26.97
N ASP A 726 -28.59 -12.56 -27.03
CA ASP A 726 -28.22 -11.23 -26.60
C ASP A 726 -28.04 -10.26 -27.76
N GLN A 727 -28.29 -8.99 -27.50
CA GLN A 727 -27.99 -7.88 -28.40
C GLN A 727 -26.87 -7.06 -27.78
N ILE A 728 -25.67 -7.22 -28.32
CA ILE A 728 -24.45 -6.65 -27.78
C ILE A 728 -23.90 -5.61 -28.75
N SER A 729 -23.65 -4.40 -28.24
CA SER A 729 -23.00 -3.34 -29.00
C SER A 729 -21.83 -2.74 -28.22
N GLY A 730 -20.65 -2.70 -28.83
CA GLY A 730 -19.45 -2.11 -28.23
C GLY A 730 -19.61 -0.59 -28.15
N GLY A 731 -19.66 0.06 -29.30
CA GLY A 731 -19.95 1.49 -29.40
C GLY A 731 -18.78 2.22 -30.01
N VAL A 732 -18.03 2.98 -29.21
CA VAL A 732 -16.87 3.75 -29.66
C VAL A 732 -15.63 3.31 -28.88
N GLY A 733 -14.68 2.72 -29.58
CA GLY A 733 -13.42 2.25 -29.01
C GLY A 733 -13.09 0.86 -29.54
N ASN A 734 -12.02 0.24 -29.05
CA ASN A 734 -11.62 -1.09 -29.53
C ASN A 734 -12.24 -2.13 -28.59
N ASP A 735 -13.43 -2.62 -28.92
CA ASP A 735 -14.23 -3.41 -27.99
C ASP A 735 -14.01 -4.92 -28.16
N MET A 736 -14.22 -5.69 -27.09
CA MET A 736 -14.21 -7.15 -27.10
C MET A 736 -15.60 -7.67 -26.71
N LEU A 737 -16.33 -8.19 -27.69
CA LEU A 737 -17.70 -8.67 -27.52
C LEU A 737 -17.73 -10.20 -27.57
N TYR A 738 -18.37 -10.81 -26.58
CA TYR A 738 -18.56 -12.24 -26.42
C TYR A 738 -20.06 -12.52 -26.32
N GLY A 739 -20.65 -13.19 -27.32
CA GLY A 739 -22.04 -13.67 -27.24
C GLY A 739 -22.21 -14.81 -26.23
N ASP A 740 -21.21 -15.69 -26.18
CA ASP A 740 -21.14 -16.87 -25.34
C ASP A 740 -22.15 -17.97 -25.73
N SER A 741 -23.34 -18.04 -25.15
CA SER A 741 -24.29 -19.14 -25.39
C SER A 741 -25.66 -18.65 -25.84
N GLY A 742 -25.99 -18.85 -27.11
CA GLY A 742 -27.30 -18.60 -27.69
C GLY A 742 -27.16 -17.95 -29.07
N ASN A 743 -28.24 -17.38 -29.59
CA ASN A 743 -28.20 -16.77 -30.92
C ASN A 743 -28.04 -15.26 -30.79
N ASP A 744 -26.80 -14.79 -30.84
CA ASP A 744 -26.46 -13.44 -30.43
C ASP A 744 -26.37 -12.48 -31.61
N THR A 745 -26.53 -11.19 -31.34
CA THR A 745 -26.31 -10.10 -32.31
C THR A 745 -25.22 -9.18 -31.80
N LEU A 746 -24.08 -9.17 -32.49
CA LEU A 746 -22.89 -8.40 -32.12
C LEU A 746 -22.66 -7.24 -33.11
N ASP A 747 -22.59 -6.01 -32.59
CA ASP A 747 -22.33 -4.77 -33.32
C ASP A 747 -21.15 -4.02 -32.67
N GLY A 748 -19.93 -4.25 -33.16
CA GLY A 748 -18.70 -3.64 -32.61
C GLY A 748 -18.81 -2.11 -32.52
N GLY A 749 -19.31 -1.49 -33.59
CA GLY A 749 -19.46 -0.04 -33.65
C GLY A 749 -18.27 0.58 -34.36
N THR A 750 -17.71 1.66 -33.81
CA THR A 750 -16.53 2.31 -34.41
C THR A 750 -15.29 2.02 -33.60
N GLY A 751 -14.26 1.48 -34.26
CA GLY A 751 -12.98 1.21 -33.62
C GLY A 751 -12.28 0.05 -34.30
N ASN A 752 -11.56 -0.79 -33.56
CA ASN A 752 -11.09 -2.06 -34.08
C ASN A 752 -11.56 -3.13 -33.12
N ASP A 753 -12.67 -3.78 -33.45
CA ASP A 753 -13.40 -4.61 -32.49
C ASP A 753 -13.09 -6.09 -32.67
N THR A 754 -13.13 -6.85 -31.58
CA THR A 754 -13.07 -8.31 -31.59
C THR A 754 -14.43 -8.87 -31.21
N LEU A 755 -15.05 -9.61 -32.13
CA LEU A 755 -16.39 -10.17 -32.00
C LEU A 755 -16.30 -11.70 -31.93
N LYS A 756 -16.73 -12.29 -30.81
CA LYS A 756 -16.77 -13.74 -30.60
C LYS A 756 -18.20 -14.16 -30.35
N GLY A 757 -18.81 -14.89 -31.29
CA GLY A 757 -20.19 -15.35 -31.19
C GLY A 757 -20.36 -16.35 -30.05
N GLY A 758 -19.72 -17.50 -30.19
CA GLY A 758 -19.77 -18.55 -29.17
C GLY A 758 -20.57 -19.73 -29.70
N TYR A 759 -21.53 -20.22 -28.93
CA TYR A 759 -22.43 -21.31 -29.33
C TYR A 759 -23.75 -20.74 -29.83
N GLY A 760 -24.19 -21.16 -31.02
CA GLY A 760 -25.50 -20.78 -31.56
C GLY A 760 -25.40 -20.12 -32.93
N ASP A 761 -26.54 -19.66 -33.45
CA ASP A 761 -26.62 -19.00 -34.76
C ASP A 761 -26.48 -17.49 -34.59
N ASP A 762 -25.27 -16.96 -34.79
CA ASP A 762 -24.93 -15.58 -34.44
C ASP A 762 -25.05 -14.60 -35.61
N THR A 763 -25.26 -13.33 -35.30
CA THR A 763 -25.34 -12.24 -36.28
C THR A 763 -24.32 -11.15 -36.00
N TYR A 764 -23.43 -10.91 -36.96
CA TYR A 764 -22.41 -9.86 -36.90
C TYR A 764 -22.81 -8.67 -37.78
N ILE A 765 -22.85 -7.48 -37.20
CA ILE A 765 -23.20 -6.25 -37.90
C ILE A 765 -21.93 -5.49 -38.29
N PHE A 766 -21.86 -5.05 -39.55
CA PHE A 766 -20.76 -4.22 -40.05
C PHE A 766 -21.27 -3.08 -40.92
N ALA A 767 -20.72 -1.87 -40.74
CA ALA A 767 -21.06 -0.70 -41.54
C ALA A 767 -19.82 0.13 -41.93
N LYS A 768 -20.02 1.17 -42.75
CA LYS A 768 -18.94 2.10 -43.12
C LYS A 768 -18.49 2.91 -41.91
N GLY A 769 -17.18 3.04 -41.73
CA GLY A 769 -16.57 3.75 -40.60
C GLY A 769 -16.47 2.91 -39.33
N TYR A 770 -16.72 1.60 -39.41
CA TYR A 770 -16.58 0.70 -38.27
C TYR A 770 -15.12 0.41 -37.94
N GLY A 771 -14.20 0.61 -38.89
CA GLY A 771 -12.76 0.40 -38.68
C GLY A 771 -12.31 -1.02 -39.03
N ASN A 772 -11.45 -1.64 -38.21
CA ASN A 772 -10.82 -2.93 -38.53
C ASN A 772 -11.22 -4.03 -37.54
N ASP A 773 -12.33 -4.70 -37.83
CA ASP A 773 -12.91 -5.65 -36.90
C ASP A 773 -12.48 -7.08 -37.21
N THR A 774 -12.54 -7.93 -36.19
CA THR A 774 -12.18 -9.35 -36.27
C THR A 774 -13.31 -10.20 -35.68
N ILE A 775 -13.81 -11.15 -36.47
CA ILE A 775 -14.75 -12.19 -36.03
C ILE A 775 -13.96 -13.48 -35.75
N ILE A 776 -14.20 -14.06 -34.57
CA ILE A 776 -13.69 -15.37 -34.17
C ILE A 776 -14.90 -16.25 -33.83
N ASP A 777 -15.25 -17.13 -34.76
CA ASP A 777 -16.40 -18.00 -34.60
C ASP A 777 -16.26 -19.26 -35.46
N SER A 778 -16.76 -20.37 -34.92
CA SER A 778 -16.63 -21.71 -35.50
C SER A 778 -17.86 -22.60 -35.32
N ASP A 779 -18.92 -22.12 -34.63
CA ASP A 779 -20.14 -22.88 -34.40
C ASP A 779 -21.34 -22.25 -35.13
N GLY A 780 -22.43 -23.01 -35.23
CA GLY A 780 -23.71 -22.52 -35.76
C GLY A 780 -23.76 -22.17 -37.26
N LEU A 781 -24.90 -21.58 -37.65
CA LEU A 781 -25.14 -20.94 -38.94
C LEU A 781 -25.21 -19.42 -38.73
N ASN A 782 -24.10 -18.75 -39.03
CA ASN A 782 -23.93 -17.34 -38.68
C ASN A 782 -24.40 -16.43 -39.82
N THR A 783 -24.69 -15.18 -39.50
CA THR A 783 -25.13 -14.15 -40.43
C THR A 783 -24.18 -12.96 -40.37
N LEU A 784 -23.69 -12.54 -41.53
CA LEU A 784 -22.94 -11.30 -41.68
C LEU A 784 -23.86 -10.23 -42.29
N ARG A 785 -24.28 -9.26 -41.46
CA ARG A 785 -25.23 -8.21 -41.83
C ARG A 785 -24.51 -6.91 -42.13
N PHE A 786 -24.51 -6.52 -43.40
CA PHE A 786 -23.93 -5.26 -43.87
C PHE A 786 -24.98 -4.14 -43.88
N LYS A 787 -24.82 -3.13 -43.01
CA LYS A 787 -25.73 -1.97 -42.95
C LYS A 787 -25.24 -0.83 -43.86
N GLY A 788 -26.02 -0.47 -44.88
CA GLY A 788 -25.74 0.69 -45.73
C GLY A 788 -24.51 0.54 -46.64
N ILE A 789 -24.04 -0.69 -46.84
CA ILE A 789 -22.93 -1.02 -47.75
C ILE A 789 -23.51 -1.66 -49.00
N LYS A 790 -23.12 -1.13 -50.17
CA LYS A 790 -23.56 -1.72 -51.44
C LYS A 790 -22.78 -3.01 -51.69
N PRO A 791 -23.41 -4.05 -52.26
CA PRO A 791 -22.71 -5.28 -52.64
C PRO A 791 -21.50 -5.03 -53.56
N SER A 792 -21.57 -3.99 -54.40
CA SER A 792 -20.47 -3.60 -55.31
C SER A 792 -19.25 -2.98 -54.62
N ASP A 793 -19.38 -2.60 -53.34
CA ASP A 793 -18.33 -1.99 -52.55
C ASP A 793 -17.59 -3.03 -51.70
N ILE A 794 -18.08 -4.28 -51.61
CA ILE A 794 -17.52 -5.36 -50.81
C ILE A 794 -16.45 -6.10 -51.63
N LEU A 795 -15.23 -6.18 -51.09
CA LEU A 795 -14.12 -6.95 -51.65
C LEU A 795 -13.72 -8.02 -50.65
N VAL A 796 -13.67 -9.28 -51.07
CA VAL A 796 -13.30 -10.41 -50.19
C VAL A 796 -12.00 -11.03 -50.69
N ASN A 797 -11.00 -11.16 -49.81
CA ASN A 797 -9.72 -11.77 -50.10
C ASN A 797 -9.37 -12.81 -49.04
N GLY A 798 -8.76 -13.92 -49.44
CA GLY A 798 -8.09 -14.79 -48.47
C GLY A 798 -6.80 -14.11 -47.97
N THR A 799 -6.62 -14.06 -46.66
CA THR A 799 -5.50 -13.41 -45.97
C THR A 799 -4.91 -14.36 -44.93
N ASP A 800 -3.63 -14.19 -44.60
CA ASP A 800 -2.88 -15.15 -43.77
C ASP A 800 -2.98 -16.61 -44.26
N GLU A 801 -2.76 -17.58 -43.38
CA GLU A 801 -2.85 -18.99 -43.77
C GLU A 801 -4.32 -19.41 -44.00
N TYR A 802 -5.22 -18.98 -43.11
CA TYR A 802 -6.62 -19.44 -43.09
C TYR A 802 -7.68 -18.34 -43.07
N ASP A 803 -7.34 -17.06 -42.93
CA ASP A 803 -8.35 -16.02 -42.73
C ASP A 803 -8.99 -15.56 -44.05
N ALA A 804 -10.15 -14.89 -43.92
CA ALA A 804 -10.76 -14.12 -44.99
C ALA A 804 -10.92 -12.66 -44.54
N THR A 805 -10.40 -11.72 -45.31
CA THR A 805 -10.58 -10.29 -45.07
C THR A 805 -11.55 -9.70 -46.07
N ILE A 806 -12.56 -9.03 -45.54
CA ILE A 806 -13.50 -8.21 -46.26
C ILE A 806 -13.02 -6.76 -46.17
N THR A 807 -12.96 -6.05 -47.29
CA THR A 807 -12.57 -4.64 -47.36
C THR A 807 -13.65 -3.85 -48.04
N ILE A 808 -13.96 -2.65 -47.53
CA ILE A 808 -14.99 -1.78 -48.10
C ILE A 808 -14.35 -0.73 -49.01
N LYS A 809 -14.79 -0.71 -50.26
CA LYS A 809 -14.24 0.18 -51.28
C LYS A 809 -14.44 1.65 -50.91
N GLY A 810 -13.34 2.39 -50.91
CA GLY A 810 -13.33 3.83 -50.65
C GLY A 810 -13.28 4.20 -49.18
N THR A 811 -13.10 3.22 -48.29
CA THR A 811 -12.78 3.40 -46.88
C THR A 811 -11.52 2.61 -46.52
N ASN A 812 -11.06 2.72 -45.28
CA ASN A 812 -10.03 1.86 -44.72
C ASN A 812 -10.65 0.72 -43.88
N ASP A 813 -11.97 0.52 -43.96
CA ASP A 813 -12.65 -0.44 -43.10
C ASP A 813 -12.36 -1.85 -43.57
N THR A 814 -12.02 -2.72 -42.62
CA THR A 814 -11.80 -4.14 -42.85
C THR A 814 -12.55 -4.98 -41.83
N LEU A 815 -12.98 -6.17 -42.26
CA LEU A 815 -13.56 -7.18 -41.38
C LEU A 815 -12.86 -8.50 -41.66
N VAL A 816 -12.15 -9.02 -40.66
CA VAL A 816 -11.42 -10.27 -40.74
C VAL A 816 -12.25 -11.38 -40.12
N ILE A 817 -12.48 -12.46 -40.87
CA ILE A 817 -13.08 -13.69 -40.35
C ILE A 817 -11.95 -14.69 -40.14
N LYS A 818 -11.64 -14.98 -38.88
CA LYS A 818 -10.54 -15.89 -38.51
C LYS A 818 -10.85 -17.31 -38.93
N ASP A 819 -9.81 -18.02 -39.39
CA ASP A 819 -9.86 -19.45 -39.72
C ASP A 819 -10.88 -19.85 -40.81
N PHE A 820 -11.52 -18.90 -41.51
CA PHE A 820 -12.55 -19.15 -42.52
C PHE A 820 -12.19 -20.23 -43.56
N ARG A 821 -10.92 -20.31 -43.97
CA ARG A 821 -10.42 -21.25 -44.98
C ARG A 821 -9.93 -22.57 -44.39
N LYS A 822 -9.90 -22.74 -43.06
CA LYS A 822 -9.34 -23.90 -42.34
C LYS A 822 -10.13 -25.19 -42.55
N SER A 823 -11.46 -25.16 -42.40
CA SER A 823 -12.35 -26.31 -42.62
C SER A 823 -13.75 -25.84 -43.06
N GLU A 824 -14.72 -26.76 -43.18
CA GLU A 824 -16.11 -26.40 -43.52
C GLU A 824 -16.87 -25.76 -42.34
N GLU A 825 -16.52 -26.08 -41.10
CA GLU A 825 -17.22 -25.56 -39.91
C GLU A 825 -17.08 -24.02 -39.78
N TYR A 826 -15.91 -23.47 -40.11
CA TYR A 826 -15.61 -22.03 -40.09
C TYR A 826 -16.21 -21.24 -41.28
N ARG A 827 -17.02 -21.86 -42.15
CA ARG A 827 -17.54 -21.23 -43.39
C ARG A 827 -19.04 -20.96 -43.38
N ASN A 828 -19.72 -21.25 -42.28
CA ASN A 828 -21.18 -21.16 -42.20
C ASN A 828 -21.63 -19.71 -41.98
N TYR A 829 -21.55 -18.88 -43.03
CA TYR A 829 -22.02 -17.49 -43.01
C TYR A 829 -23.03 -17.21 -44.12
N ASP A 830 -24.25 -16.82 -43.75
CA ASP A 830 -25.21 -16.15 -44.61
C ASP A 830 -24.90 -14.65 -44.70
N LEU A 831 -25.15 -14.05 -45.86
CA LEU A 831 -24.92 -12.62 -46.09
C LEU A 831 -26.24 -11.87 -46.17
N GLU A 832 -26.43 -10.89 -45.29
CA GLU A 832 -27.55 -9.97 -45.29
C GLU A 832 -27.06 -8.55 -45.65
N ILE A 833 -27.79 -7.85 -46.52
CA ILE A 833 -27.40 -6.51 -46.99
C ILE A 833 -28.63 -5.59 -46.94
N ASP A 834 -28.56 -4.57 -46.09
CA ASP A 834 -29.63 -3.61 -45.81
C ASP A 834 -29.53 -2.30 -46.61
#